data_AF-A0A947QRK3-F1
#
_entry.id   AF-A0A947QRK3-F1
#
_cell.length_a   1.000
_cell.length_b   1.000
_cell.length_c   1.000
_cell.angle_alpha   90.00
_cell.angle_beta   90.00
_cell.angle_gamma   90.00
#
_symmetry.space_group_name_H-M   'P 1'
#
loop_
_entity.id
_entity.type
_entity.pdbx_description
1 polymer ?
#
loop_
_entity_poly.entity_id
_entity_poly.type
_entity_poly.pdbx_seq_one_letter_code
_entity_poly.pdbx_strand_id
1 'polypeptide(L)'
;MNKVSPKISYKPEQPKVSLKNILILKIVIYLGISVVFIALVNVRKITDFIGTFEKQDTTPQTINEFDFTYGREIYKVAQKLPQYYDRVETVNLESNDPIYGLKVNAEVLLPNADSFARIVLVDNHEKEYLAHESYLLLEGSKTFSIKSACEETCLLNSIVPSKLRVETESGAKVNITKIKNVTEVTSEINQLRIVEERNRILEEKIKKLNSEIKKNNLNWTAGRTAFSELTYAQKKKMYDGRLPNFQGLEFYKGGVFETIAEKGAVLKKHPDFLIRSVTNNINRPDKTSKKIIDKLSTRSGLTVIKPNSSVLGIVKGSGTASAYVDTWDWRNQHGANNPSSPYFDGNLDPQEIGNGWITSVKNQGGCGSCWAFAATGATEALVNLYYNRHIDLDLSEQDALSCSGAGSCSGGWPSLTLDYYTSTGVVNEGCFPYSASDLPCNNKCSNPTELVKIGGRIPFADKTEDNLKEMIVEYGPVSGGVFSWSHAMTLVGWYTDEYGDTVWTFKNSWGRTWGENGYLYLKTEITNIGWTHALLLPISDTSSRTIQCIDADGDGYYNWGLSENKPASCPEGISDQKDCNDFDPTTMALDDEYNCADLPSDIYFNNSAHNFYAVPVGQSSEVTEIYIGNQGTGNLNVTSIALLNTTDFTLNLNPEGSENPCSQADPTIAPGESCSFIVIFNPTTEGSIISSIRVVSSDYRNPEAYVSISGSGTYDPEVVCNYFQGNWFEDGRCFDISTSQCTDYRGTVNECDSNCPPDAGYYCTQQCVQSCVFE
;
A
#
# COMPACT_ATOMS: atom_id res chain seq x y z
N MET A 1 -57.00 -25.03 -57.39
CA MET A 1 -56.13 -24.82 -58.56
C MET A 1 -54.71 -25.15 -58.12
N ASN A 2 -54.38 -26.44 -58.22
CA ASN A 2 -53.34 -27.03 -59.07
C ASN A 2 -51.92 -26.86 -58.51
N LYS A 3 -51.37 -27.86 -57.79
CA LYS A 3 -50.77 -29.15 -58.28
C LYS A 3 -49.29 -28.90 -58.65
N VAL A 4 -48.25 -29.63 -58.25
CA VAL A 4 -48.03 -31.05 -57.89
C VAL A 4 -46.67 -31.17 -57.14
N SER A 5 -46.58 -31.99 -56.09
CA SER A 5 -45.38 -32.81 -55.75
C SER A 5 -45.64 -34.22 -56.31
N PRO A 6 -44.68 -35.09 -56.74
CA PRO A 6 -43.67 -35.65 -55.79
C PRO A 6 -42.38 -36.33 -56.34
N LYS A 7 -41.45 -36.64 -55.40
CA LYS A 7 -40.66 -37.89 -55.18
C LYS A 7 -39.58 -38.46 -56.16
N ILE A 8 -38.38 -38.65 -55.56
CA ILE A 8 -37.49 -39.85 -55.50
C ILE A 8 -36.46 -40.13 -56.64
N SER A 9 -35.16 -40.29 -56.26
CA SER A 9 -34.26 -41.44 -56.54
C SER A 9 -32.76 -41.06 -56.64
N TYR A 10 -31.87 -42.05 -56.49
CA TYR A 10 -30.56 -42.04 -55.84
C TYR A 10 -29.37 -42.35 -56.80
N LYS A 11 -28.17 -41.90 -56.40
CA LYS A 11 -26.78 -42.32 -56.71
C LYS A 11 -26.01 -41.82 -57.97
N PRO A 12 -24.66 -41.66 -57.85
CA PRO A 12 -23.83 -40.79 -58.70
C PRO A 12 -22.87 -41.54 -59.66
N GLU A 13 -22.42 -40.84 -60.70
CA GLU A 13 -21.21 -41.16 -61.48
C GLU A 13 -20.22 -40.00 -61.43
N GLN A 14 -18.94 -40.35 -61.33
CA GLN A 14 -17.76 -39.48 -61.15
C GLN A 14 -17.31 -38.82 -62.47
N PRO A 15 -16.60 -37.67 -62.41
CA PRO A 15 -15.61 -37.32 -63.43
C PRO A 15 -14.18 -37.27 -62.88
N LYS A 16 -13.28 -37.88 -63.67
CA LYS A 16 -11.82 -37.98 -63.49
C LYS A 16 -11.14 -36.60 -63.50
N VAL A 17 -10.22 -36.36 -62.57
CA VAL A 17 -9.28 -35.23 -62.57
C VAL A 17 -7.83 -35.72 -62.78
N SER A 18 -7.12 -35.01 -63.65
CA SER A 18 -5.79 -35.30 -64.21
C SER A 18 -4.64 -35.33 -63.19
N LEU A 19 -3.74 -36.32 -63.34
CA LEU A 19 -2.59 -36.63 -62.48
C LEU A 19 -1.53 -35.52 -62.34
N LYS A 20 -1.56 -34.46 -63.15
CA LYS A 20 -0.55 -33.37 -63.09
C LYS A 20 -0.74 -32.44 -61.88
N ASN A 21 -1.95 -32.35 -61.31
CA ASN A 21 -2.21 -31.50 -60.15
C ASN A 21 -1.91 -32.18 -58.80
N ILE A 22 -1.68 -33.50 -58.78
CA ILE A 22 -1.38 -34.25 -57.55
C ILE A 22 0.10 -34.13 -57.16
N LEU A 23 1.00 -33.88 -58.12
CA LEU A 23 2.43 -33.75 -57.82
C LEU A 23 2.78 -32.40 -57.16
N ILE A 24 2.09 -31.32 -57.54
CA ILE A 24 2.28 -29.99 -56.95
C ILE A 24 1.65 -29.91 -55.55
N LEU A 25 0.52 -30.59 -55.30
CA LEU A 25 -0.09 -30.66 -53.97
C LEU A 25 0.74 -31.50 -52.98
N LYS A 26 1.44 -32.55 -53.44
CA LYS A 26 2.31 -33.38 -52.59
C LYS A 26 3.57 -32.65 -52.12
N ILE A 27 4.14 -31.74 -52.91
CA ILE A 27 5.31 -30.95 -52.51
C ILE A 27 4.94 -29.89 -51.45
N VAL A 28 3.76 -29.27 -51.56
CA VAL A 28 3.25 -28.30 -50.57
C VAL A 28 2.88 -28.98 -49.25
N ILE A 29 2.34 -30.21 -49.29
CA ILE A 29 2.03 -30.99 -48.08
C ILE A 29 3.31 -31.50 -47.39
N TYR A 30 4.35 -31.89 -48.14
CA TYR A 30 5.63 -32.32 -47.53
C TYR A 30 6.42 -31.16 -46.89
N LEU A 31 6.36 -29.95 -47.46
CA LEU A 31 6.95 -28.76 -46.84
C LEU A 31 6.13 -28.26 -45.63
N GLY A 32 4.80 -28.41 -45.66
CA GLY A 32 3.93 -28.07 -44.53
C GLY A 32 4.03 -29.03 -43.34
N ILE A 33 4.22 -30.32 -43.56
CA ILE A 33 4.32 -31.33 -42.48
C ILE A 33 5.69 -31.28 -41.77
N SER A 34 6.75 -30.82 -42.45
CA SER A 34 8.08 -30.68 -41.85
C SER A 34 8.17 -29.51 -40.85
N VAL A 35 7.37 -28.45 -41.03
CA VAL A 35 7.32 -27.29 -40.11
C VAL A 35 6.50 -27.59 -38.86
N VAL A 36 5.47 -28.44 -38.97
CA VAL A 36 4.63 -28.86 -37.83
C VAL A 36 5.34 -29.88 -36.94
N PHE A 37 6.21 -30.73 -37.50
CA PHE A 37 7.02 -31.67 -36.71
C PHE A 37 8.16 -30.98 -35.93
N ILE A 38 8.75 -29.89 -36.45
CA ILE A 38 9.76 -29.10 -35.72
C ILE A 38 9.12 -28.31 -34.57
N ALA A 39 7.87 -27.87 -34.72
CA ALA A 39 7.13 -27.21 -33.64
C ALA A 39 6.69 -28.18 -32.52
N LEU A 40 6.29 -29.41 -32.86
CA LEU A 40 5.87 -30.41 -31.86
C LEU A 40 7.04 -31.08 -31.11
N VAL A 41 8.24 -31.14 -31.70
CA VAL A 41 9.45 -31.68 -31.03
C VAL A 41 10.03 -30.69 -30.01
N ASN A 42 9.78 -29.38 -30.16
CA ASN A 42 10.21 -28.38 -29.17
C ASN A 42 9.24 -28.21 -27.98
N VAL A 43 7.94 -28.51 -28.14
CA VAL A 43 6.99 -28.48 -27.01
C VAL A 43 7.19 -29.65 -26.05
N ARG A 44 7.62 -30.82 -26.56
CA ARG A 44 7.87 -32.02 -25.74
C ARG A 44 9.19 -31.97 -24.95
N LYS A 45 10.18 -31.17 -25.36
CA LYS A 45 11.42 -30.95 -24.58
C LYS A 45 11.26 -29.95 -23.42
N ILE A 46 10.22 -29.13 -23.43
CA ILE A 46 9.91 -28.19 -22.34
C ILE A 46 9.13 -28.88 -21.21
N THR A 47 8.36 -29.94 -21.53
CA THR A 47 7.61 -30.70 -20.53
C THR A 47 8.49 -31.70 -19.75
N ASP A 48 9.60 -32.17 -20.33
CA ASP A 48 10.53 -33.11 -19.68
C ASP A 48 11.65 -32.41 -18.88
N PHE A 49 11.81 -31.07 -18.95
CA PHE A 49 12.78 -30.32 -18.14
C PHE A 49 12.22 -29.85 -16.78
N ILE A 50 10.92 -30.04 -16.53
CA ILE A 50 10.24 -29.65 -15.28
C ILE A 50 10.09 -30.85 -14.32
N GLY A 51 10.45 -32.07 -14.74
CA GLY A 51 10.11 -33.32 -14.04
C GLY A 51 11.10 -33.88 -13.02
N THR A 52 12.31 -33.34 -12.87
CA THR A 52 13.31 -33.93 -11.95
C THR A 52 14.30 -32.90 -11.42
N PHE A 53 14.00 -32.31 -10.27
CA PHE A 53 14.97 -32.12 -9.19
C PHE A 53 14.22 -32.12 -7.86
N GLU A 54 14.69 -33.00 -6.97
CA GLU A 54 14.08 -33.38 -5.70
C GLU A 54 14.15 -32.28 -4.63
N LYS A 55 13.21 -32.41 -3.69
CA LYS A 55 13.24 -31.91 -2.32
C LYS A 55 14.65 -31.87 -1.71
N GLN A 56 15.05 -30.70 -1.23
CA GLN A 56 15.83 -30.57 0.00
C GLN A 56 15.48 -29.24 0.69
N ASP A 57 15.31 -29.31 2.00
CA ASP A 57 14.79 -28.29 2.91
C ASP A 57 15.48 -26.92 2.80
N THR A 58 14.69 -25.87 2.54
CA THR A 58 14.72 -24.57 3.25
C THR A 58 13.39 -23.85 3.02
N THR A 59 12.82 -23.32 4.10
CA THR A 59 11.56 -22.54 4.25
C THR A 59 11.08 -21.74 3.02
N PRO A 60 9.80 -21.83 2.61
CA PRO A 60 9.26 -21.08 1.49
C PRO A 60 8.96 -19.62 1.90
N GLN A 61 9.88 -18.71 1.60
CA GLN A 61 9.52 -17.29 1.44
C GLN A 61 8.77 -17.15 0.11
N THR A 62 7.48 -16.85 0.21
CA THR A 62 6.53 -16.61 -0.87
C THR A 62 6.97 -15.48 -1.78
N ILE A 63 7.50 -15.84 -2.94
CA ILE A 63 7.65 -14.94 -4.09
C ILE A 63 6.26 -14.84 -4.75
N ASN A 64 5.44 -13.91 -4.28
CA ASN A 64 4.12 -13.62 -4.86
C ASN A 64 4.28 -12.94 -6.23
N GLU A 65 3.52 -13.43 -7.20
CA GLU A 65 3.42 -12.90 -8.56
C GLU A 65 2.81 -11.49 -8.51
N PHE A 66 3.50 -10.52 -9.12
CA PHE A 66 3.29 -9.06 -9.00
C PHE A 66 2.53 -8.46 -10.19
N ASP A 67 1.93 -7.28 -9.96
CA ASP A 67 1.11 -6.44 -10.86
C ASP A 67 1.68 -6.28 -12.27
N PHE A 68 1.16 -7.12 -13.18
CA PHE A 68 1.49 -7.07 -14.59
C PHE A 68 0.76 -5.94 -15.34
N THR A 69 -0.16 -5.18 -14.76
CA THR A 69 -1.00 -4.24 -15.53
C THR A 69 -0.34 -2.86 -15.68
N TYR A 70 0.21 -2.30 -14.60
CA TYR A 70 1.00 -1.06 -14.67
C TYR A 70 2.32 -1.28 -15.44
N GLY A 71 3.00 -2.40 -15.20
CA GLY A 71 4.19 -2.82 -15.93
C GLY A 71 3.93 -3.09 -17.42
N ARG A 72 2.77 -3.65 -17.80
CA ARG A 72 2.41 -3.87 -19.22
C ARG A 72 2.02 -2.60 -19.98
N GLU A 73 1.46 -1.60 -19.32
CA GLU A 73 1.18 -0.32 -19.97
C GLU A 73 2.46 0.48 -20.20
N ILE A 74 3.39 0.46 -19.23
CA ILE A 74 4.76 0.95 -19.42
C ILE A 74 5.46 0.13 -20.54
N TYR A 75 5.28 -1.19 -20.62
CA TYR A 75 5.81 -2.06 -21.68
C TYR A 75 5.36 -1.65 -23.09
N LYS A 76 4.09 -1.29 -23.28
CA LYS A 76 3.56 -0.84 -24.58
C LYS A 76 4.11 0.54 -25.01
N VAL A 77 4.41 1.43 -24.06
CA VAL A 77 5.07 2.71 -24.32
C VAL A 77 6.56 2.51 -24.60
N ALA A 78 7.24 1.67 -23.82
CA ALA A 78 8.64 1.34 -23.96
C ALA A 78 8.98 0.64 -25.28
N GLN A 79 8.06 -0.11 -25.89
CA GLN A 79 8.27 -0.68 -27.23
C GLN A 79 8.43 0.38 -28.33
N LYS A 80 8.04 1.64 -28.09
CA LYS A 80 8.25 2.77 -29.03
C LYS A 80 9.59 3.50 -28.82
N LEU A 81 10.30 3.20 -27.73
CA LEU A 81 11.66 3.69 -27.47
C LEU A 81 12.68 2.76 -28.15
N PRO A 82 13.91 3.24 -28.47
CA PRO A 82 14.92 2.44 -29.16
C PRO A 82 15.13 1.07 -28.50
N GLN A 83 14.80 0.00 -29.22
CA GLN A 83 14.79 -1.34 -28.67
C GLN A 83 16.17 -2.02 -28.64
N TYR A 84 17.29 -1.29 -28.52
CA TYR A 84 18.64 -1.88 -28.39
C TYR A 84 19.54 -1.04 -27.47
N TYR A 85 20.23 -1.68 -26.52
CA TYR A 85 21.43 -1.07 -25.94
C TYR A 85 22.45 -0.98 -27.06
N ASP A 86 22.91 0.23 -27.36
CA ASP A 86 23.94 0.40 -28.39
C ASP A 86 25.26 -0.23 -27.92
N ARG A 87 25.46 -0.36 -26.60
CA ARG A 87 26.67 -0.94 -26.02
C ARG A 87 26.40 -1.57 -24.64
N VAL A 88 27.00 -2.74 -24.44
CA VAL A 88 27.09 -3.42 -23.12
C VAL A 88 28.57 -3.71 -22.86
N GLU A 89 29.12 -3.15 -21.78
CA GLU A 89 30.49 -3.41 -21.31
C GLU A 89 30.47 -4.19 -20.00
N THR A 90 31.50 -5.02 -19.77
CA THR A 90 31.63 -5.81 -18.54
C THR A 90 32.98 -5.53 -17.90
N VAL A 91 32.96 -5.27 -16.59
CA VAL A 91 34.14 -5.13 -15.75
C VAL A 91 34.15 -6.31 -14.79
N ASN A 92 35.07 -7.25 -14.97
CA ASN A 92 35.18 -8.39 -14.07
C ASN A 92 35.68 -7.93 -12.70
N LEU A 93 35.08 -8.47 -11.64
CA LEU A 93 35.48 -8.23 -10.26
C LEU A 93 36.21 -9.49 -9.80
N GLU A 94 37.54 -9.43 -9.71
CA GLU A 94 38.35 -10.54 -9.21
C GLU A 94 38.28 -10.56 -7.67
N SER A 95 37.20 -11.11 -7.11
CA SER A 95 37.08 -11.32 -5.67
C SER A 95 36.21 -12.54 -5.35
N ASN A 96 36.72 -13.41 -4.50
CA ASN A 96 35.98 -14.55 -3.95
C ASN A 96 35.38 -14.24 -2.56
N ASP A 97 35.62 -13.04 -2.04
CA ASP A 97 35.21 -12.68 -0.69
C ASP A 97 33.78 -12.12 -0.70
N PRO A 98 32.94 -12.48 0.29
CA PRO A 98 31.62 -11.91 0.41
C PRO A 98 31.70 -10.42 0.74
N ILE A 99 30.82 -9.64 0.11
CA ILE A 99 30.63 -8.21 0.34
C ILE A 99 29.22 -7.94 0.88
N TYR A 100 29.11 -6.88 1.65
CA TYR A 100 27.88 -6.39 2.27
C TYR A 100 27.42 -5.05 1.67
N GLY A 101 28.11 -4.59 0.63
CA GLY A 101 27.82 -3.36 -0.09
C GLY A 101 28.86 -3.10 -1.17
N LEU A 102 28.47 -2.40 -2.23
CA LEU A 102 29.34 -1.98 -3.32
C LEU A 102 28.96 -0.57 -3.75
N LYS A 103 29.95 0.33 -3.79
CA LYS A 103 29.79 1.70 -4.26
C LYS A 103 30.64 1.97 -5.49
N VAL A 104 30.08 2.68 -6.46
CA VAL A 104 30.74 2.99 -7.74
C VAL A 104 30.96 4.49 -7.90
N ASN A 105 32.16 4.86 -8.36
CA ASN A 105 32.44 6.17 -8.94
C ASN A 105 32.63 6.00 -10.44
N ALA A 106 32.06 6.90 -11.23
CA ALA A 106 32.22 6.89 -12.68
C ALA A 106 32.08 8.30 -13.26
N GLU A 107 32.72 8.52 -14.41
CA GLU A 107 32.46 9.67 -15.28
C GLU A 107 31.43 9.26 -16.33
N VAL A 108 30.36 10.02 -16.47
CA VAL A 108 29.25 9.71 -17.38
C VAL A 108 29.04 10.84 -18.38
N LEU A 109 28.82 10.47 -19.64
CA LEU A 109 28.44 11.35 -20.74
C LEU A 109 27.12 10.88 -21.34
N LEU A 110 26.11 11.75 -21.33
CA LEU A 110 24.79 11.59 -21.95
C LEU A 110 24.67 12.61 -23.10
N PRO A 111 25.13 12.28 -24.33
CA PRO A 111 25.23 13.27 -25.41
C PRO A 111 23.87 13.79 -25.93
N ASN A 112 22.83 12.96 -25.86
CA ASN A 112 21.50 13.19 -26.41
C ASN A 112 20.44 13.25 -25.30
N ALA A 113 19.25 13.76 -25.62
CA ALA A 113 18.16 13.91 -24.65
C ALA A 113 17.55 12.58 -24.21
N ASP A 114 17.69 11.55 -25.04
CA ASP A 114 17.29 10.15 -24.82
C ASP A 114 18.46 9.27 -24.34
N SER A 115 19.66 9.84 -24.15
CA SER A 115 20.82 9.10 -23.65
C SER A 115 20.58 8.52 -22.27
N PHE A 116 21.07 7.29 -22.09
CA PHE A 116 20.83 6.50 -20.89
C PHE A 116 22.04 5.64 -20.55
N ALA A 117 22.30 5.49 -19.25
CA ALA A 117 23.35 4.63 -18.73
C ALA A 117 22.88 3.91 -17.47
N ARG A 118 23.24 2.63 -17.34
CA ARG A 118 22.96 1.81 -16.16
C ARG A 118 24.16 0.97 -15.78
N ILE A 119 24.46 0.89 -14.50
CA ILE A 119 25.52 0.05 -13.92
C ILE A 119 24.85 -1.00 -13.03
N VAL A 120 25.08 -2.27 -13.34
CA VAL A 120 24.46 -3.43 -12.70
C VAL A 120 25.55 -4.30 -12.11
N LEU A 121 25.47 -4.62 -10.83
CA LEU A 121 26.29 -5.63 -10.19
C LEU A 121 25.70 -7.02 -10.45
N VAL A 122 26.53 -7.96 -10.86
CA VAL A 122 26.18 -9.37 -11.01
C VAL A 122 27.06 -10.20 -10.08
N ASP A 123 26.42 -11.05 -9.27
CA ASP A 123 27.12 -11.96 -8.35
C ASP A 123 27.52 -13.28 -9.03
N ASN A 124 28.21 -14.16 -8.30
CA ASN A 124 28.64 -15.46 -8.78
C ASN A 124 27.50 -16.48 -9.04
N HIS A 125 26.26 -16.17 -8.65
CA HIS A 125 25.06 -16.94 -8.97
C HIS A 125 24.22 -16.28 -10.08
N GLU A 126 24.79 -15.29 -10.80
CA GLU A 126 24.14 -14.49 -11.84
C GLU A 126 22.92 -13.67 -11.34
N LYS A 127 22.84 -13.39 -10.02
CA LYS A 127 21.85 -12.46 -9.48
C LYS A 127 22.29 -11.02 -9.68
N GLU A 128 21.34 -10.17 -10.03
CA GLU A 128 21.59 -8.82 -10.53
C GLU A 128 21.04 -7.75 -9.58
N TYR A 129 21.82 -6.70 -9.36
CA TYR A 129 21.53 -5.61 -8.45
C TYR A 129 21.85 -4.26 -9.12
N LEU A 130 20.96 -3.29 -9.04
CA LEU A 130 21.23 -1.95 -9.59
C LEU A 130 22.26 -1.21 -8.76
N ALA A 131 23.41 -0.86 -9.33
CA ALA A 131 24.37 0.01 -8.66
C ALA A 131 24.04 1.49 -8.90
N HIS A 132 23.67 1.86 -10.14
CA HIS A 132 23.26 3.21 -10.50
C HIS A 132 22.55 3.26 -11.86
N GLU A 133 21.61 4.19 -12.01
CA GLU A 133 21.00 4.54 -13.30
C GLU A 133 21.05 6.05 -13.56
N SER A 134 21.36 6.44 -14.79
CA SER A 134 21.51 7.83 -15.22
C SER A 134 20.78 8.13 -16.53
N TYR A 135 20.00 9.20 -16.52
CA TYR A 135 19.39 9.83 -17.70
C TYR A 135 19.34 11.35 -17.51
N LEU A 136 19.18 12.10 -18.61
CA LEU A 136 19.40 13.55 -18.60
C LEU A 136 18.50 14.30 -17.61
N LEU A 137 17.24 13.89 -17.46
CA LEU A 137 16.32 14.49 -16.51
C LEU A 137 16.74 14.25 -15.05
N LEU A 138 17.24 13.06 -14.73
CA LEU A 138 17.69 12.75 -13.37
C LEU A 138 18.98 13.48 -13.01
N GLU A 139 19.88 13.67 -13.97
CA GLU A 139 21.23 14.17 -13.72
C GLU A 139 21.38 15.68 -13.94
N GLY A 140 20.48 16.29 -14.72
CA GLY A 140 20.43 17.72 -14.97
C GLY A 140 21.60 18.28 -15.79
N SER A 141 22.54 17.43 -16.23
CA SER A 141 23.73 17.77 -17.02
C SER A 141 24.13 16.64 -17.96
N LYS A 142 24.72 16.98 -19.11
CA LYS A 142 25.19 15.98 -20.09
C LYS A 142 26.46 15.26 -19.66
N THR A 143 27.32 15.92 -18.90
CA THR A 143 28.57 15.34 -18.40
C THR A 143 28.63 15.56 -16.90
N PHE A 144 28.85 14.51 -16.14
CA PHE A 144 28.89 14.54 -14.68
C PHE A 144 29.64 13.33 -14.13
N SER A 145 30.05 13.45 -12.87
CA SER A 145 30.72 12.39 -12.13
C SER A 145 29.77 11.86 -11.06
N ILE A 146 29.51 10.55 -11.07
CA ILE A 146 28.81 9.89 -9.96
C ILE A 146 29.82 9.56 -8.87
N LYS A 147 29.46 9.82 -7.61
CA LYS A 147 30.32 9.60 -6.43
C LYS A 147 29.62 8.68 -5.45
N SER A 148 30.24 7.54 -5.17
CA SER A 148 29.77 6.53 -4.21
C SER A 148 28.33 6.06 -4.48
N ALA A 149 27.94 5.95 -5.75
CA ALA A 149 26.60 5.48 -6.13
C ALA A 149 26.41 4.01 -5.77
N CYS A 150 25.26 3.65 -5.20
CA CYS A 150 25.01 2.29 -4.73
C CYS A 150 23.54 1.90 -4.61
N GLU A 151 22.65 2.30 -5.53
CA GLU A 151 21.19 2.19 -5.38
C GLU A 151 20.68 0.92 -4.61
N GLU A 152 20.75 -0.25 -5.22
CA GLU A 152 20.45 -1.54 -4.55
C GLU A 152 21.68 -2.19 -3.92
N THR A 153 22.87 -1.64 -4.19
CA THR A 153 24.15 -2.19 -3.75
C THR A 153 24.68 -1.53 -2.48
N CYS A 154 23.97 -0.58 -1.85
CA CYS A 154 24.47 0.12 -0.66
C CYS A 154 24.55 -0.82 0.55
N LEU A 155 23.58 -1.74 0.67
CA LEU A 155 23.52 -2.76 1.71
C LEU A 155 23.08 -4.09 1.10
N LEU A 156 23.92 -5.11 1.21
CA LEU A 156 23.76 -6.42 0.60
C LEU A 156 23.87 -7.52 1.66
N ASN A 157 23.10 -8.60 1.49
CA ASN A 157 23.16 -9.75 2.38
C ASN A 157 24.27 -10.72 1.96
N SER A 158 25.53 -10.37 2.24
CA SER A 158 26.70 -11.24 2.07
C SER A 158 26.77 -11.94 0.71
N ILE A 159 27.05 -11.19 -0.36
CA ILE A 159 27.13 -11.73 -1.73
C ILE A 159 28.56 -11.78 -2.25
N VAL A 160 28.87 -12.70 -3.15
CA VAL A 160 30.20 -12.76 -3.79
C VAL A 160 30.11 -12.09 -5.17
N PRO A 161 30.73 -10.92 -5.38
CA PRO A 161 30.59 -10.16 -6.60
C PRO A 161 31.36 -10.82 -7.76
N SER A 162 30.76 -10.91 -8.95
CA SER A 162 31.42 -11.49 -10.13
C SER A 162 31.85 -10.43 -11.14
N LYS A 163 30.94 -9.52 -11.53
CA LYS A 163 31.18 -8.52 -12.58
C LYS A 163 30.26 -7.31 -12.42
N LEU A 164 30.70 -6.14 -12.88
CA LEU A 164 29.81 -5.02 -13.19
C LEU A 164 29.47 -5.04 -14.68
N ARG A 165 28.19 -4.92 -15.00
CA ARG A 165 27.69 -4.72 -16.36
C ARG A 165 27.25 -3.29 -16.53
N VAL A 166 27.75 -2.65 -17.59
CA VAL A 166 27.45 -1.26 -17.95
C VAL A 166 26.62 -1.29 -19.23
N GLU A 167 25.38 -0.83 -19.15
CA GLU A 167 24.40 -0.79 -20.25
C GLU A 167 24.22 0.67 -20.69
N THR A 168 24.42 0.99 -21.98
CA THR A 168 24.25 2.36 -22.49
C THR A 168 23.42 2.45 -23.77
N GLU A 169 22.70 3.56 -23.93
CA GLU A 169 21.86 3.88 -25.11
C GLU A 169 22.12 5.29 -25.64
N SER A 170 21.80 5.50 -26.93
CA SER A 170 21.86 6.78 -27.63
C SER A 170 23.20 7.47 -27.43
N GLY A 171 24.29 6.71 -27.61
CA GLY A 171 25.68 7.20 -27.56
C GLY A 171 26.22 7.53 -26.16
N ALA A 172 25.51 7.18 -25.08
CA ALA A 172 25.99 7.38 -23.72
C ALA A 172 27.30 6.61 -23.45
N LYS A 173 28.16 7.22 -22.63
CA LYS A 173 29.44 6.64 -22.21
C LYS A 173 29.57 6.69 -20.69
N VAL A 174 30.07 5.61 -20.12
CA VAL A 174 30.38 5.50 -18.69
C VAL A 174 31.82 5.04 -18.56
N ASN A 175 32.61 5.72 -17.74
CA ASN A 175 33.96 5.33 -17.39
C ASN A 175 34.04 5.13 -15.87
N ILE A 176 34.04 3.88 -15.40
CA ILE A 176 34.13 3.56 -13.97
C ILE A 176 35.54 3.92 -13.48
N THR A 177 35.62 4.86 -12.54
CA THR A 177 36.89 5.36 -12.00
C THR A 177 37.29 4.67 -10.70
N LYS A 178 36.31 4.22 -9.90
CA LYS A 178 36.58 3.52 -8.63
C LYS A 178 35.42 2.62 -8.24
N ILE A 179 35.75 1.47 -7.67
CA ILE A 179 34.80 0.53 -7.05
C ILE A 179 35.23 0.36 -5.59
N LYS A 180 34.30 0.49 -4.66
CA LYS A 180 34.55 0.31 -3.22
C LYS A 180 33.61 -0.76 -2.68
N ASN A 181 34.19 -1.89 -2.26
CA ASN A 181 33.47 -2.95 -1.56
C ASN A 181 33.37 -2.63 -0.07
N VAL A 182 32.27 -3.05 0.55
CA VAL A 182 32.07 -3.04 2.00
C VAL A 182 32.21 -4.49 2.46
N THR A 183 33.30 -4.80 3.17
CA THR A 183 33.65 -6.16 3.61
C THR A 183 33.40 -6.39 5.11
N GLU A 184 33.13 -5.32 5.87
CA GLU A 184 32.89 -5.36 7.31
C GLU A 184 31.54 -4.73 7.64
N VAL A 185 30.85 -5.30 8.62
CA VAL A 185 29.53 -4.85 9.07
C VAL A 185 29.58 -4.53 10.55
N THR A 186 29.14 -3.34 10.94
CA THR A 186 29.15 -2.87 12.34
C THR A 186 27.91 -3.31 13.15
N SER A 187 26.92 -3.94 12.50
CA SER A 187 25.60 -4.25 13.05
C SER A 187 24.92 -5.36 12.26
N GLU A 188 24.01 -6.14 12.85
CA GLU A 188 23.35 -7.26 12.16
C GLU A 188 22.56 -6.80 10.91
N ILE A 189 22.83 -7.39 9.74
CA ILE A 189 22.08 -7.12 8.50
C ILE A 189 20.88 -8.06 8.47
N ASN A 190 19.68 -7.48 8.45
CA ASN A 190 18.43 -8.19 8.23
C ASN A 190 17.65 -7.55 7.07
N GLN A 191 16.57 -8.19 6.65
CA GLN A 191 15.78 -7.73 5.50
C GLN A 191 15.16 -6.34 5.72
N LEU A 192 14.74 -6.02 6.94
CA LEU A 192 14.15 -4.71 7.27
C LEU A 192 15.13 -3.57 7.01
N ARG A 193 16.39 -3.70 7.44
CA ARG A 193 17.43 -2.67 7.21
C ARG A 193 17.78 -2.48 5.74
N ILE A 194 17.74 -3.56 4.95
CA ILE A 194 17.94 -3.47 3.48
C ILE A 194 16.80 -2.67 2.85
N VAL A 195 15.56 -2.91 3.29
CA VAL A 195 14.38 -2.17 2.81
C VAL A 195 14.43 -0.70 3.24
N GLU A 196 14.79 -0.41 4.49
CA GLU A 196 14.93 0.97 5.00
C GLU A 196 15.96 1.78 4.21
N GLU A 197 17.15 1.23 3.97
CA GLU A 197 18.21 1.92 3.22
C GLU A 197 17.78 2.15 1.76
N ARG A 198 17.08 1.19 1.16
CA ARG A 198 16.53 1.31 -0.19
C ARG A 198 15.45 2.40 -0.28
N ASN A 199 14.57 2.47 0.72
CA ASN A 199 13.54 3.51 0.80
C ASN A 199 14.18 4.90 0.93
N ARG A 200 15.23 5.03 1.75
CA ARG A 200 15.99 6.28 1.90
C ARG A 200 16.56 6.76 0.56
N ILE A 201 17.16 5.86 -0.22
CA ILE A 201 17.74 6.19 -1.54
C ILE A 201 16.64 6.55 -2.55
N LEU A 202 15.52 5.84 -2.54
CA LEU A 202 14.38 6.11 -3.41
C LEU A 202 13.85 7.53 -3.22
N GLU A 203 13.71 7.97 -1.96
CA GLU A 203 13.28 9.32 -1.61
C GLU A 203 14.26 10.41 -2.09
N GLU A 204 15.56 10.17 -2.00
CA GLU A 204 16.58 11.09 -2.55
C GLU A 204 16.46 11.21 -4.07
N LYS A 205 16.20 10.09 -4.77
CA LYS A 205 16.00 10.06 -6.23
C LYS A 205 14.74 10.82 -6.65
N ILE A 206 13.63 10.63 -5.95
CA ILE A 206 12.36 11.36 -6.18
C ILE A 206 12.53 12.86 -5.97
N LYS A 207 13.22 13.28 -4.88
CA LYS A 207 13.50 14.69 -4.61
C LYS A 207 14.33 15.33 -5.72
N LYS A 208 15.38 14.64 -6.20
CA LYS A 208 16.21 15.10 -7.32
C LYS A 208 15.39 15.24 -8.60
N LEU A 209 14.56 14.24 -8.92
CA LEU A 209 13.73 14.22 -10.11
C LEU A 209 12.72 15.38 -10.10
N ASN A 210 12.01 15.60 -8.99
CA ASN A 210 11.10 16.74 -8.84
C ASN A 210 11.80 18.10 -8.95
N SER A 211 13.03 18.22 -8.44
CA SER A 211 13.84 19.43 -8.59
C SER A 211 14.11 19.74 -10.07
N GLU A 212 14.53 18.73 -10.84
CA GLU A 212 14.82 18.90 -12.26
C GLU A 212 13.55 19.06 -13.11
N ILE A 213 12.44 18.37 -12.80
CA ILE A 213 11.14 18.61 -13.45
C ILE A 213 10.74 20.08 -13.31
N LYS A 214 10.78 20.62 -12.09
CA LYS A 214 10.43 22.02 -11.81
C LYS A 214 11.36 22.98 -12.55
N LYS A 215 12.67 22.75 -12.49
CA LYS A 215 13.69 23.55 -13.19
C LYS A 215 13.51 23.53 -14.71
N ASN A 216 13.07 22.40 -15.26
CA ASN A 216 12.78 22.25 -16.68
C ASN A 216 11.35 22.63 -17.05
N ASN A 217 10.51 23.10 -16.11
CA ASN A 217 9.12 23.50 -16.34
C ASN A 217 8.32 22.41 -17.08
N LEU A 218 8.47 21.16 -16.64
CA LEU A 218 7.72 20.01 -17.14
C LEU A 218 6.41 19.88 -16.37
N ASN A 219 5.36 19.40 -17.04
CA ASN A 219 4.00 19.42 -16.49
C ASN A 219 3.62 18.21 -15.65
N TRP A 220 4.56 17.54 -14.98
CA TRP A 220 4.29 16.35 -14.17
C TRP A 220 5.04 16.35 -12.84
N THR A 221 4.70 15.44 -11.94
CA THR A 221 5.39 15.27 -10.64
C THR A 221 5.83 13.82 -10.45
N ALA A 222 6.97 13.66 -9.79
CA ALA A 222 7.51 12.37 -9.39
C ALA A 222 7.13 12.00 -7.95
N GLY A 223 6.92 10.73 -7.68
CA GLY A 223 6.65 10.20 -6.35
C GLY A 223 6.84 8.69 -6.28
N ARG A 224 6.60 8.12 -5.09
CA ARG A 224 6.62 6.66 -4.90
C ARG A 224 5.46 6.03 -5.68
N THR A 225 5.77 4.99 -6.43
CA THR A 225 4.82 4.12 -7.12
C THR A 225 5.17 2.66 -6.82
N ALA A 226 4.19 1.76 -6.91
CA ALA A 226 4.43 0.32 -6.79
C ALA A 226 5.54 -0.16 -7.75
N PHE A 227 5.62 0.42 -8.96
CA PHE A 227 6.66 0.08 -9.93
C PHE A 227 8.03 0.64 -9.54
N SER A 228 8.12 1.85 -8.97
CA SER A 228 9.39 2.44 -8.50
C SER A 228 10.06 1.60 -7.41
N GLU A 229 9.26 0.96 -6.56
CA GLU A 229 9.68 0.15 -5.41
C GLU A 229 10.19 -1.26 -5.79
N LEU A 230 9.97 -1.71 -7.02
CA LEU A 230 10.48 -2.99 -7.50
C LEU A 230 11.99 -2.98 -7.72
N THR A 231 12.64 -4.09 -7.38
CA THR A 231 14.09 -4.27 -7.63
C THR A 231 14.38 -4.32 -9.12
N TYR A 232 15.62 -4.05 -9.53
CA TYR A 232 16.06 -4.19 -10.91
C TYR A 232 15.75 -5.58 -11.48
N ALA A 233 16.04 -6.64 -10.71
CA ALA A 233 15.74 -8.01 -11.12
C ALA A 233 14.23 -8.24 -11.30
N GLN A 234 13.39 -7.73 -10.40
CA GLN A 234 11.93 -7.82 -10.52
C GLN A 234 11.42 -7.06 -11.74
N LYS A 235 11.86 -5.81 -11.92
CA LYS A 235 11.50 -5.01 -13.09
C LYS A 235 11.94 -5.70 -14.37
N LYS A 236 13.17 -6.19 -14.46
CA LYS A 236 13.71 -6.89 -15.65
C LYS A 236 12.92 -8.16 -16.00
N LYS A 237 12.45 -8.91 -15.00
CA LYS A 237 11.60 -10.10 -15.19
C LYS A 237 10.27 -9.77 -15.89
N MET A 238 9.74 -8.56 -15.69
CA MET A 238 8.49 -8.11 -16.32
C MET A 238 8.62 -7.79 -17.83
N TYR A 239 9.85 -7.71 -18.35
CA TYR A 239 10.14 -7.30 -19.74
C TYR A 239 11.00 -8.35 -20.46
N ASP A 240 10.64 -9.63 -20.33
CA ASP A 240 11.32 -10.75 -21.00
C ASP A 240 12.85 -10.78 -20.78
N GLY A 241 13.29 -10.39 -19.58
CA GLY A 241 14.71 -10.35 -19.23
C GLY A 241 15.44 -9.10 -19.71
N ARG A 242 14.74 -8.03 -20.09
CA ARG A 242 15.38 -6.76 -20.49
C ARG A 242 14.61 -5.53 -20.01
N LEU A 243 15.25 -4.74 -19.15
CA LEU A 243 14.62 -3.56 -18.56
C LEU A 243 14.81 -2.29 -19.43
N PRO A 244 13.75 -1.70 -20.01
CA PRO A 244 13.84 -0.48 -20.80
C PRO A 244 14.34 0.74 -20.00
N ASN A 245 14.67 1.79 -20.73
CA ASN A 245 14.87 3.13 -20.19
C ASN A 245 13.51 3.85 -20.10
N PHE A 246 13.10 4.21 -18.88
CA PHE A 246 11.80 4.83 -18.63
C PHE A 246 11.84 6.35 -18.48
N GLN A 247 13.04 6.96 -18.47
CA GLN A 247 13.23 8.41 -18.31
C GLN A 247 12.48 9.01 -17.09
N GLY A 248 12.27 8.25 -16.03
CA GLY A 248 11.55 8.68 -14.83
C GLY A 248 10.06 8.38 -14.81
N LEU A 249 9.51 7.75 -15.85
CA LEU A 249 8.11 7.31 -15.89
C LEU A 249 7.75 6.35 -14.74
N GLU A 250 8.72 5.58 -14.26
CA GLU A 250 8.56 4.71 -13.10
C GLU A 250 8.22 5.47 -11.82
N PHE A 251 8.47 6.78 -11.77
CA PHE A 251 8.14 7.66 -10.64
C PHE A 251 6.93 8.55 -10.91
N TYR A 252 6.26 8.44 -12.06
CA TYR A 252 5.18 9.36 -12.42
C TYR A 252 4.00 9.27 -11.43
N LYS A 253 3.65 10.39 -10.80
CA LYS A 253 2.56 10.50 -9.82
C LYS A 253 1.39 11.38 -10.28
N GLY A 254 1.61 12.35 -11.16
CA GLY A 254 0.53 13.22 -11.67
C GLY A 254 0.98 14.22 -12.73
N GLY A 255 0.02 14.86 -13.40
CA GLY A 255 0.23 15.85 -14.47
C GLY A 255 0.38 15.24 -15.87
N VAL A 256 0.89 16.00 -16.85
CA VAL A 256 1.19 15.53 -18.21
C VAL A 256 2.66 15.11 -18.27
N PHE A 257 2.90 13.79 -18.41
CA PHE A 257 4.26 13.27 -18.51
C PHE A 257 4.95 13.81 -19.76
N GLU A 258 6.13 14.40 -19.56
CA GLU A 258 6.93 15.02 -20.61
C GLU A 258 8.41 14.73 -20.34
N THR A 259 9.17 14.36 -21.38
CA THR A 259 10.63 14.23 -21.28
C THR A 259 11.33 15.51 -21.74
N ILE A 260 12.62 15.66 -21.39
CA ILE A 260 13.44 16.79 -21.88
C ILE A 260 13.53 16.78 -23.42
N ALA A 261 13.47 15.61 -24.06
CA ALA A 261 13.52 15.46 -25.51
C ALA A 261 12.29 16.04 -26.24
N GLU A 262 11.14 16.15 -25.57
CA GLU A 262 9.85 16.52 -26.18
C GLU A 262 9.51 18.00 -26.02
N LYS A 263 10.28 18.74 -25.21
CA LYS A 263 10.07 20.16 -24.93
C LYS A 263 10.37 21.03 -26.17
N GLY A 264 9.34 21.65 -26.75
CA GLY A 264 9.47 22.64 -27.84
C GLY A 264 9.19 22.13 -29.26
N ALA A 265 8.78 20.88 -29.43
CA ALA A 265 8.19 20.44 -30.69
C ALA A 265 6.82 21.13 -30.86
N VAL A 266 6.68 22.01 -31.86
CA VAL A 266 5.39 22.58 -32.26
C VAL A 266 4.47 21.44 -32.69
N LEU A 267 3.67 20.93 -31.76
CA LEU A 267 2.66 19.92 -31.99
C LEU A 267 1.51 20.54 -32.78
N LYS A 268 1.65 20.57 -34.12
CA LYS A 268 0.52 20.76 -35.05
C LYS A 268 -0.45 19.56 -35.09
N LYS A 269 -0.37 18.65 -34.11
CA LYS A 269 -1.34 17.59 -33.87
C LYS A 269 -1.47 17.43 -32.36
N HIS A 270 -2.69 17.65 -31.88
CA HIS A 270 -3.08 17.48 -30.49
C HIS A 270 -2.61 16.13 -29.89
N PRO A 271 -2.34 16.07 -28.57
CA PRO A 271 -1.95 14.86 -27.84
C PRO A 271 -2.99 13.73 -27.84
N ASP A 272 -4.15 13.94 -28.47
CA ASP A 272 -5.12 12.90 -28.80
C ASP A 272 -4.53 11.76 -29.64
N PHE A 273 -3.39 11.92 -30.32
CA PHE A 273 -2.86 10.88 -31.20
C PHE A 273 -2.06 9.78 -30.48
N LEU A 274 -1.40 10.09 -29.36
CA LEU A 274 -0.72 9.07 -28.55
C LEU A 274 -1.74 8.22 -27.78
N ILE A 275 -2.82 8.84 -27.30
CA ILE A 275 -3.97 8.17 -26.69
C ILE A 275 -4.81 7.42 -27.74
N ARG A 276 -5.05 7.97 -28.94
CA ARG A 276 -5.81 7.27 -30.00
C ARG A 276 -5.15 6.03 -30.57
N SER A 277 -3.80 5.93 -30.55
CA SER A 277 -3.13 4.68 -30.97
C SER A 277 -3.33 3.56 -29.95
N VAL A 278 -3.51 3.91 -28.67
CA VAL A 278 -3.81 2.99 -27.57
C VAL A 278 -5.28 2.58 -27.63
N THR A 279 -6.21 3.48 -27.97
CA THR A 279 -7.64 3.12 -28.08
C THR A 279 -7.97 2.26 -29.31
N ASN A 280 -7.29 2.43 -30.44
CA ASN A 280 -7.72 1.78 -31.71
C ASN A 280 -7.10 0.41 -31.99
N ASN A 281 -5.99 0.04 -31.35
CA ASN A 281 -5.41 -1.31 -31.50
C ASN A 281 -5.89 -2.32 -30.43
N ILE A 282 -6.81 -1.90 -29.56
CA ILE A 282 -7.55 -2.77 -28.62
C ILE A 282 -8.74 -3.46 -29.34
N ASN A 283 -8.83 -3.35 -30.68
CA ASN A 283 -9.92 -3.97 -31.43
C ASN A 283 -9.66 -5.42 -31.83
N ARG A 284 -9.82 -6.35 -30.88
CA ARG A 284 -10.54 -7.60 -31.17
C ARG A 284 -11.71 -7.81 -30.20
N PRO A 285 -12.78 -7.01 -30.29
CA PRO A 285 -14.09 -7.47 -29.88
C PRO A 285 -14.58 -8.53 -30.87
N ASP A 286 -15.28 -9.52 -30.34
CA ASP A 286 -16.32 -10.28 -31.03
C ASP A 286 -17.13 -9.33 -31.96
N LYS A 287 -17.55 -9.85 -33.12
CA LYS A 287 -18.33 -9.14 -34.15
C LYS A 287 -19.58 -8.41 -33.60
N THR A 288 -20.04 -8.77 -32.41
CA THR A 288 -21.24 -8.20 -31.77
C THR A 288 -20.94 -6.86 -31.06
N SER A 289 -19.81 -6.70 -30.38
CA SER A 289 -19.46 -5.46 -29.64
C SER A 289 -18.95 -4.32 -30.54
N LYS A 290 -18.54 -4.64 -31.77
CA LYS A 290 -18.13 -3.64 -32.77
C LYS A 290 -19.28 -2.74 -33.22
N LYS A 291 -20.53 -3.21 -33.13
CA LYS A 291 -21.74 -2.43 -33.50
C LYS A 291 -22.15 -1.38 -32.48
N ILE A 292 -21.71 -1.53 -31.22
CA ILE A 292 -22.05 -0.64 -30.11
C ILE A 292 -21.04 0.51 -30.04
N ILE A 293 -19.74 0.22 -30.17
CA ILE A 293 -18.66 1.22 -30.10
C ILE A 293 -18.70 2.20 -31.29
N ASP A 294 -18.96 1.73 -32.51
CA ASP A 294 -19.07 2.60 -33.70
C ASP A 294 -20.31 3.52 -33.68
N LYS A 295 -21.32 3.23 -32.85
CA LYS A 295 -22.50 4.09 -32.67
C LYS A 295 -22.32 5.14 -31.57
N LEU A 296 -21.42 4.93 -30.61
CA LEU A 296 -21.24 5.80 -29.44
C LEU A 296 -20.21 6.93 -29.65
N SER A 297 -19.28 6.80 -30.60
CA SER A 297 -18.25 7.83 -30.82
C SER A 297 -18.73 9.11 -31.49
N THR A 298 -20.04 9.27 -31.73
CA THR A 298 -20.62 10.45 -32.42
C THR A 298 -21.63 11.23 -31.59
N ARG A 299 -22.00 10.77 -30.38
CA ARG A 299 -22.85 11.51 -29.42
C ARG A 299 -22.52 11.11 -27.98
N SER A 300 -22.38 12.11 -27.10
CA SER A 300 -22.30 12.08 -25.61
C SER A 300 -20.90 12.19 -24.96
N GLY A 301 -20.78 13.14 -24.02
CA GLY A 301 -19.58 13.52 -23.28
C GLY A 301 -19.23 12.56 -22.15
N LEU A 302 -18.72 11.38 -22.50
CA LEU A 302 -18.23 10.36 -21.58
C LEU A 302 -16.71 10.48 -21.40
N THR A 303 -16.23 10.49 -20.15
CA THR A 303 -14.80 10.46 -19.82
C THR A 303 -14.52 9.34 -18.82
N VAL A 304 -13.69 8.38 -19.22
CA VAL A 304 -13.12 7.36 -18.32
C VAL A 304 -11.87 7.94 -17.67
N ILE A 305 -11.81 7.93 -16.34
CA ILE A 305 -10.74 8.57 -15.56
C ILE A 305 -9.92 7.47 -14.84
N LYS A 306 -8.62 7.69 -14.62
CA LYS A 306 -7.81 6.87 -13.72
C LYS A 306 -7.69 7.59 -12.36
N PRO A 307 -7.81 6.90 -11.21
CA PRO A 307 -7.68 7.54 -9.91
C PRO A 307 -6.23 7.96 -9.64
N ASN A 308 -6.03 9.16 -9.09
CA ASN A 308 -4.76 9.59 -8.52
C ASN A 308 -4.66 9.09 -7.07
N SER A 309 -3.58 8.38 -6.74
CA SER A 309 -3.24 8.03 -5.36
C SER A 309 -2.60 9.22 -4.64
N SER A 310 -3.41 10.21 -4.27
CA SER A 310 -3.12 11.20 -3.23
C SER A 310 -4.38 12.03 -2.95
N VAL A 311 -5.19 11.54 -2.02
CA VAL A 311 -6.17 12.37 -1.32
C VAL A 311 -5.38 13.16 -0.27
N LEU A 312 -5.19 14.45 -0.51
CA LEU A 312 -4.95 15.52 0.47
C LEU A 312 -4.64 16.84 -0.27
N GLY A 313 -5.53 17.83 -0.15
CA GLY A 313 -5.20 19.25 -0.38
C GLY A 313 -5.93 20.01 -1.50
N ILE A 314 -7.18 20.39 -1.25
CA ILE A 314 -7.90 21.64 -1.61
C ILE A 314 -7.48 22.46 -2.86
N VAL A 315 -8.43 22.65 -3.81
CA VAL A 315 -8.91 23.97 -4.32
C VAL A 315 -10.41 23.86 -4.65
N LYS A 316 -11.28 24.62 -3.96
CA LYS A 316 -12.73 24.68 -4.23
C LYS A 316 -13.03 25.51 -5.48
N GLY A 317 -13.55 24.87 -6.53
CA GLY A 317 -14.21 25.51 -7.68
C GLY A 317 -15.71 25.74 -7.42
N SER A 318 -16.28 26.78 -8.03
CA SER A 318 -17.61 27.33 -7.74
C SER A 318 -18.82 26.53 -8.28
N GLY A 319 -18.86 25.22 -8.03
CA GLY A 319 -20.09 24.41 -8.12
C GLY A 319 -20.80 24.39 -6.77
N THR A 320 -22.13 24.24 -6.74
CA THR A 320 -22.85 23.96 -5.48
C THR A 320 -22.34 22.62 -4.96
N ALA A 321 -21.47 22.66 -3.94
CA ALA A 321 -20.88 21.48 -3.33
C ALA A 321 -21.99 20.56 -2.81
N SER A 322 -21.91 19.26 -3.16
CA SER A 322 -22.69 18.21 -2.50
C SER A 322 -22.40 18.27 -1.00
N ALA A 323 -23.41 18.06 -0.17
CA ALA A 323 -23.24 18.07 1.29
C ALA A 323 -22.46 16.85 1.79
N TYR A 324 -22.37 15.79 0.98
CA TYR A 324 -21.74 14.53 1.36
C TYR A 324 -20.23 14.50 1.17
N VAL A 325 -19.56 13.61 1.91
CA VAL A 325 -18.12 13.33 1.78
C VAL A 325 -17.63 13.28 0.34
N ASP A 326 -16.43 13.83 0.14
CA ASP A 326 -15.78 13.87 -1.16
C ASP A 326 -15.42 12.47 -1.67
N THR A 327 -15.28 11.48 -0.79
CA THR A 327 -14.92 10.12 -1.18
C THR A 327 -15.65 9.08 -0.36
N TRP A 328 -16.13 8.04 -1.03
CA TRP A 328 -16.64 6.83 -0.38
C TRP A 328 -16.28 5.62 -1.21
N ASP A 329 -15.71 4.59 -0.61
CA ASP A 329 -15.41 3.34 -1.31
C ASP A 329 -15.54 2.16 -0.36
N TRP A 330 -16.55 1.32 -0.61
CA TRP A 330 -16.80 0.12 0.20
C TRP A 330 -15.63 -0.87 0.20
N ARG A 331 -14.64 -0.75 -0.68
CA ARG A 331 -13.42 -1.56 -0.58
C ARG A 331 -12.53 -1.18 0.61
N ASN A 332 -12.66 0.05 1.12
CA ASN A 332 -11.74 0.62 2.09
C ASN A 332 -12.38 0.92 3.45
N GLN A 333 -13.70 0.87 3.56
CA GLN A 333 -14.41 1.24 4.81
C GLN A 333 -14.01 0.35 5.98
N HIS A 334 -13.91 0.93 7.17
CA HIS A 334 -13.42 0.27 8.40
C HIS A 334 -12.01 -0.33 8.23
N GLY A 335 -11.21 0.23 7.32
CA GLY A 335 -9.89 -0.31 6.99
C GLY A 335 -9.93 -1.70 6.36
N ALA A 336 -11.01 -2.12 5.69
CA ALA A 336 -11.14 -3.46 5.09
C ALA A 336 -10.07 -3.79 4.02
N ASN A 337 -9.32 -2.80 3.55
CA ASN A 337 -8.15 -2.97 2.68
C ASN A 337 -6.81 -3.02 3.45
N ASN A 338 -6.82 -2.96 4.78
CA ASN A 338 -5.65 -2.92 5.64
C ASN A 338 -5.44 -4.28 6.31
N PRO A 339 -4.27 -4.92 6.17
CA PRO A 339 -3.96 -6.22 6.79
C PRO A 339 -4.14 -6.31 8.31
N SER A 340 -4.09 -5.17 9.01
CA SER A 340 -4.28 -5.10 10.46
C SER A 340 -5.74 -4.96 10.88
N SER A 341 -6.66 -4.68 9.94
CA SER A 341 -8.09 -4.58 10.22
C SER A 341 -8.72 -5.97 10.36
N PRO A 342 -9.66 -6.18 11.31
CA PRO A 342 -10.41 -7.43 11.40
C PRO A 342 -11.33 -7.67 10.19
N TYR A 343 -11.57 -6.63 9.38
CA TYR A 343 -12.38 -6.70 8.17
C TYR A 343 -11.57 -7.03 6.91
N PHE A 344 -10.26 -7.19 7.06
CA PHE A 344 -9.38 -7.53 5.95
C PHE A 344 -9.74 -8.89 5.35
N ASP A 345 -9.87 -8.92 4.03
CA ASP A 345 -10.20 -10.10 3.25
C ASP A 345 -9.08 -11.16 3.19
N GLY A 346 -7.94 -10.89 3.84
CA GLY A 346 -6.75 -11.75 3.81
C GLY A 346 -5.93 -11.58 2.53
N ASN A 347 -6.31 -10.64 1.67
CA ASN A 347 -5.73 -10.48 0.35
C ASN A 347 -4.55 -9.53 0.35
N LEU A 348 -3.37 -10.08 0.60
CA LEU A 348 -2.11 -9.34 0.60
C LEU A 348 -1.54 -9.12 -0.81
N ASP A 349 -2.28 -9.46 -1.87
CA ASP A 349 -1.81 -9.26 -3.24
C ASP A 349 -1.85 -7.75 -3.59
N PRO A 350 -0.71 -7.10 -3.88
CA PRO A 350 -0.69 -5.71 -4.32
C PRO A 350 -1.44 -5.47 -5.65
N GLN A 351 -1.73 -6.53 -6.42
CA GLN A 351 -2.62 -6.51 -7.60
C GLN A 351 -4.10 -6.50 -7.24
N GLU A 352 -4.42 -6.88 -6.02
CA GLU A 352 -5.76 -6.93 -5.45
C GLU A 352 -5.80 -5.95 -4.29
N ILE A 353 -5.64 -4.64 -4.56
CA ILE A 353 -6.02 -3.62 -3.56
C ILE A 353 -7.38 -4.06 -3.03
N GLY A 354 -7.40 -4.37 -1.72
CA GLY A 354 -8.36 -5.25 -1.07
C GLY A 354 -9.74 -5.11 -1.65
N ASN A 355 -10.35 -6.22 -2.06
CA ASN A 355 -11.75 -6.13 -2.43
C ASN A 355 -12.55 -5.76 -1.17
N GLY A 356 -11.98 -5.95 0.03
CA GLY A 356 -12.48 -5.41 1.29
C GLY A 356 -13.87 -5.97 1.55
N TRP A 357 -14.89 -5.13 1.55
CA TRP A 357 -16.27 -5.59 1.65
C TRP A 357 -16.83 -6.22 0.36
N ILE A 358 -16.15 -6.00 -0.77
CA ILE A 358 -16.51 -6.49 -2.10
C ILE A 358 -15.84 -7.85 -2.35
N THR A 359 -16.49 -8.74 -3.10
CA THR A 359 -15.88 -10.03 -3.51
C THR A 359 -14.97 -9.87 -4.73
N SER A 360 -14.25 -10.94 -5.08
CA SER A 360 -13.38 -10.98 -6.26
C SER A 360 -14.09 -10.61 -7.59
N VAL A 361 -13.34 -9.94 -8.49
CA VAL A 361 -13.79 -9.66 -9.87
C VAL A 361 -13.92 -10.95 -10.69
N LYS A 362 -15.04 -11.07 -11.42
CA LYS A 362 -15.39 -12.22 -12.28
C LYS A 362 -15.31 -11.89 -13.78
N ASN A 363 -15.53 -12.88 -14.65
CA ASN A 363 -15.53 -12.71 -16.11
C ASN A 363 -16.75 -13.37 -16.78
N GLN A 364 -17.64 -12.55 -17.34
CA GLN A 364 -18.86 -12.98 -18.03
C GLN A 364 -18.61 -13.63 -19.40
N GLY A 365 -17.42 -13.48 -19.98
CA GLY A 365 -17.08 -14.00 -21.31
C GLY A 365 -17.91 -13.40 -22.44
N GLY A 366 -18.24 -14.21 -23.46
CA GLY A 366 -18.99 -13.79 -24.64
C GLY A 366 -20.52 -13.70 -24.46
N CYS A 367 -21.02 -13.91 -23.25
CA CYS A 367 -22.45 -13.92 -22.93
C CYS A 367 -22.89 -12.55 -22.41
N GLY A 368 -24.03 -12.03 -22.87
CA GLY A 368 -24.64 -10.77 -22.43
C GLY A 368 -25.30 -10.84 -21.04
N SER A 369 -24.59 -11.36 -20.05
CA SER A 369 -25.07 -11.67 -18.68
C SER A 369 -24.67 -10.64 -17.63
N CYS A 370 -24.19 -9.45 -18.03
CA CYS A 370 -23.77 -8.37 -17.12
C CYS A 370 -24.80 -8.04 -16.04
N TRP A 371 -26.09 -8.15 -16.37
CA TRP A 371 -27.21 -7.96 -15.47
C TRP A 371 -27.23 -8.94 -14.29
N ALA A 372 -26.80 -10.19 -14.51
CA ALA A 372 -26.69 -11.21 -13.48
C ALA A 372 -25.47 -10.95 -12.59
N PHE A 373 -24.32 -10.61 -13.19
CA PHE A 373 -23.10 -10.28 -12.45
C PHE A 373 -23.26 -9.05 -11.56
N ALA A 374 -23.91 -7.98 -12.06
CA ALA A 374 -24.14 -6.75 -11.30
C ALA A 374 -24.98 -7.00 -10.03
N ALA A 375 -26.07 -7.77 -10.17
CA ALA A 375 -26.94 -8.15 -9.07
C ALA A 375 -26.24 -9.10 -8.08
N THR A 376 -25.49 -10.07 -8.59
CA THR A 376 -24.76 -11.05 -7.77
C THR A 376 -23.65 -10.38 -6.97
N GLY A 377 -22.80 -9.57 -7.60
CA GLY A 377 -21.72 -8.86 -6.91
C GLY A 377 -22.22 -7.87 -5.85
N ALA A 378 -23.37 -7.22 -6.06
CA ALA A 378 -24.01 -6.40 -5.03
C ALA A 378 -24.53 -7.25 -3.87
N THR A 379 -25.12 -8.41 -4.17
CA THR A 379 -25.66 -9.34 -3.15
C THR A 379 -24.55 -9.91 -2.28
N GLU A 380 -23.44 -10.35 -2.89
CA GLU A 380 -22.28 -10.89 -2.18
C GLU A 380 -21.68 -9.86 -1.21
N ALA A 381 -21.46 -8.63 -1.68
CA ALA A 381 -20.93 -7.55 -0.85
C ALA A 381 -21.88 -7.19 0.30
N LEU A 382 -23.19 -7.15 0.02
CA LEU A 382 -24.20 -6.89 1.03
C LEU A 382 -24.23 -7.99 2.11
N VAL A 383 -23.92 -9.24 1.78
CA VAL A 383 -23.83 -10.32 2.77
C VAL A 383 -22.64 -10.12 3.72
N ASN A 384 -21.47 -9.73 3.21
CA ASN A 384 -20.32 -9.39 4.05
C ASN A 384 -20.67 -8.27 5.02
N LEU A 385 -21.27 -7.19 4.50
CA LEU A 385 -21.65 -6.00 5.26
C LEU A 385 -22.78 -6.28 6.26
N TYR A 386 -23.78 -7.09 5.91
CA TYR A 386 -24.90 -7.39 6.81
C TYR A 386 -24.44 -8.16 8.04
N TYR A 387 -23.56 -9.14 7.87
CA TYR A 387 -23.04 -9.92 8.99
C TYR A 387 -21.82 -9.30 9.67
N ASN A 388 -21.34 -8.16 9.15
CA ASN A 388 -20.14 -7.46 9.59
C ASN A 388 -18.88 -8.34 9.64
N ARG A 389 -18.65 -9.10 8.57
CA ARG A 389 -17.48 -9.99 8.43
C ARG A 389 -17.21 -10.35 6.99
N HIS A 390 -15.96 -10.69 6.70
CA HIS A 390 -15.58 -11.19 5.39
C HIS A 390 -15.97 -12.67 5.22
N ILE A 391 -17.06 -12.92 4.48
CA ILE A 391 -17.58 -14.28 4.21
C ILE A 391 -17.03 -14.80 2.87
N ASP A 392 -16.66 -13.91 1.95
CA ASP A 392 -16.19 -14.21 0.58
C ASP A 392 -17.11 -15.18 -0.18
N LEU A 393 -18.41 -14.86 -0.22
CA LEU A 393 -19.36 -15.69 -0.94
C LEU A 393 -19.08 -15.67 -2.46
N ASP A 394 -19.08 -16.85 -3.06
CA ASP A 394 -19.05 -17.05 -4.51
C ASP A 394 -20.43 -17.55 -4.95
N LEU A 395 -21.31 -16.63 -5.36
CA LEU A 395 -22.69 -16.89 -5.75
C LEU A 395 -22.79 -17.13 -7.27
N SER A 396 -23.80 -17.89 -7.68
CA SER A 396 -23.92 -18.39 -9.06
C SER A 396 -24.63 -17.40 -9.98
N GLU A 397 -23.90 -16.78 -10.90
CA GLU A 397 -24.55 -16.01 -11.97
C GLU A 397 -25.28 -16.92 -12.97
N GLN A 398 -24.89 -18.19 -13.08
CA GLN A 398 -25.58 -19.15 -13.95
C GLN A 398 -26.98 -19.50 -13.42
N ASP A 399 -27.18 -19.53 -12.11
CA ASP A 399 -28.49 -19.69 -11.49
C ASP A 399 -29.42 -18.53 -11.90
N ALA A 400 -28.95 -17.29 -11.76
CA ALA A 400 -29.68 -16.14 -12.27
C ALA A 400 -29.94 -16.25 -13.78
N LEU A 401 -28.91 -16.53 -14.59
CA LEU A 401 -29.02 -16.63 -16.04
C LEU A 401 -30.03 -17.69 -16.50
N SER A 402 -30.09 -18.83 -15.81
CA SER A 402 -30.85 -20.01 -16.26
C SER A 402 -32.23 -20.12 -15.62
N CYS A 403 -32.40 -19.65 -14.38
CA CYS A 403 -33.57 -19.92 -13.55
C CYS A 403 -34.45 -18.70 -13.26
N SER A 404 -33.90 -17.48 -13.32
CA SER A 404 -34.64 -16.27 -12.88
C SER A 404 -35.76 -15.85 -13.84
N GLY A 405 -35.65 -16.19 -15.13
CA GLY A 405 -36.49 -15.62 -16.19
C GLY A 405 -36.20 -14.14 -16.49
N ALA A 406 -35.15 -13.55 -15.90
CA ALA A 406 -34.79 -12.14 -16.07
C ALA A 406 -34.06 -11.83 -17.38
N GLY A 407 -33.54 -12.85 -18.08
CA GLY A 407 -32.77 -12.68 -19.30
C GLY A 407 -32.16 -13.96 -19.85
N SER A 408 -31.17 -13.77 -20.73
CA SER A 408 -30.36 -14.80 -21.39
C SER A 408 -28.99 -14.21 -21.75
N CYS A 409 -28.15 -14.95 -22.47
CA CYS A 409 -26.93 -14.40 -23.09
C CYS A 409 -27.20 -13.30 -24.13
N SER A 410 -28.45 -13.05 -24.50
CA SER A 410 -28.84 -11.91 -25.35
C SER A 410 -29.14 -10.63 -24.56
N GLY A 411 -29.01 -10.65 -23.23
CA GLY A 411 -29.35 -9.53 -22.34
C GLY A 411 -30.43 -9.88 -21.33
N GLY A 412 -30.63 -9.00 -20.36
CA GLY A 412 -31.55 -9.19 -19.24
C GLY A 412 -31.61 -7.98 -18.30
N TRP A 413 -32.36 -8.13 -17.22
CA TRP A 413 -32.71 -7.02 -16.33
C TRP A 413 -32.24 -7.27 -14.90
N PRO A 414 -31.37 -6.40 -14.33
CA PRO A 414 -30.93 -6.54 -12.95
C PRO A 414 -32.09 -6.51 -11.94
N SER A 415 -33.12 -5.70 -12.20
CA SER A 415 -34.33 -5.61 -11.38
C SER A 415 -35.03 -6.95 -11.19
N LEU A 416 -35.29 -7.68 -12.30
CA LEU A 416 -35.94 -8.98 -12.26
C LEU A 416 -35.06 -10.06 -11.61
N THR A 417 -33.74 -9.89 -11.68
CA THR A 417 -32.77 -10.77 -11.02
C THR A 417 -32.84 -10.61 -9.51
N LEU A 418 -32.88 -9.38 -9.03
CA LEU A 418 -33.07 -9.07 -7.62
C LEU A 418 -34.46 -9.50 -7.11
N ASP A 419 -35.50 -9.43 -7.94
CA ASP A 419 -36.83 -9.99 -7.60
C ASP A 419 -36.77 -11.53 -7.44
N TYR A 420 -35.97 -12.21 -8.28
CA TYR A 420 -35.68 -13.63 -8.13
C TYR A 420 -34.88 -13.92 -6.86
N TYR A 421 -33.89 -13.09 -6.50
CA TYR A 421 -33.12 -13.25 -5.26
C TYR A 421 -33.98 -13.02 -4.01
N THR A 422 -34.99 -12.14 -4.10
CA THR A 422 -35.95 -11.92 -3.01
C THR A 422 -36.86 -13.12 -2.82
N SER A 423 -37.45 -13.64 -3.90
CA SER A 423 -38.47 -14.70 -3.85
C SER A 423 -37.87 -16.10 -3.68
N THR A 424 -36.88 -16.43 -4.50
CA THR A 424 -36.30 -17.78 -4.64
C THR A 424 -34.93 -17.87 -4.00
N GLY A 425 -34.10 -16.84 -4.16
CA GLY A 425 -32.71 -16.82 -3.73
C GLY A 425 -31.74 -17.32 -4.79
N VAL A 426 -30.45 -17.13 -4.52
CA VAL A 426 -29.33 -17.52 -5.38
C VAL A 426 -28.45 -18.54 -4.68
N VAL A 427 -28.02 -19.56 -5.41
CA VAL A 427 -27.11 -20.59 -4.88
C VAL A 427 -25.64 -20.22 -5.04
N ASN A 428 -24.76 -20.91 -4.34
CA ASN A 428 -23.32 -20.79 -4.57
C ASN A 428 -22.90 -21.25 -5.98
N GLU A 429 -21.82 -20.68 -6.49
CA GLU A 429 -21.24 -20.93 -7.82
C GLU A 429 -20.95 -22.43 -8.03
N GLY A 430 -20.45 -23.12 -7.01
CA GLY A 430 -20.23 -24.58 -7.06
C GLY A 430 -21.49 -25.42 -7.32
N CYS A 431 -22.68 -24.91 -7.01
CA CYS A 431 -23.95 -25.60 -7.29
C CYS A 431 -24.40 -25.44 -8.75
N PHE A 432 -24.08 -24.30 -9.39
CA PHE A 432 -24.35 -24.08 -10.80
C PHE A 432 -23.25 -23.23 -11.44
N PRO A 433 -22.13 -23.85 -11.87
CA PRO A 433 -20.99 -23.09 -12.37
C PRO A 433 -21.28 -22.32 -13.65
N TYR A 434 -20.75 -21.10 -13.72
CA TYR A 434 -20.89 -20.21 -14.85
C TYR A 434 -20.24 -20.75 -16.11
N SER A 435 -21.05 -20.86 -17.17
CA SER A 435 -20.65 -21.50 -18.43
C SER A 435 -20.73 -20.54 -19.63
N ALA A 436 -20.97 -19.25 -19.40
CA ALA A 436 -21.14 -18.22 -20.44
C ALA A 436 -22.08 -18.65 -21.58
N SER A 437 -23.14 -19.38 -21.25
CA SER A 437 -24.10 -19.93 -22.21
C SER A 437 -25.48 -20.11 -21.58
N ASP A 438 -26.51 -20.09 -22.43
CA ASP A 438 -27.89 -20.36 -22.01
C ASP A 438 -28.05 -21.85 -21.71
N LEU A 439 -28.07 -22.17 -20.41
CA LEU A 439 -28.28 -23.53 -19.92
C LEU A 439 -29.68 -23.71 -19.34
N PRO A 440 -30.27 -24.91 -19.44
CA PRO A 440 -31.51 -25.24 -18.75
C PRO A 440 -31.37 -25.16 -17.22
N CYS A 441 -32.37 -24.57 -16.54
CA CYS A 441 -32.36 -24.45 -15.07
C CYS A 441 -32.27 -25.81 -14.34
N ASN A 442 -32.78 -26.89 -14.92
CA ASN A 442 -32.70 -28.24 -14.33
C ASN A 442 -31.28 -28.82 -14.28
N ASN A 443 -30.28 -28.13 -14.84
CA ASN A 443 -28.86 -28.47 -14.66
C ASN A 443 -28.30 -28.01 -13.30
N LYS A 444 -29.02 -27.14 -12.58
CA LYS A 444 -28.69 -26.70 -11.22
C LYS A 444 -28.64 -27.88 -10.26
N CYS A 445 -27.67 -27.88 -9.34
CA CYS A 445 -27.59 -28.92 -8.32
C CYS A 445 -28.86 -28.97 -7.43
N SER A 446 -29.14 -30.13 -6.83
CA SER A 446 -30.32 -30.29 -5.96
C SER A 446 -30.10 -29.85 -4.51
N ASN A 447 -28.84 -29.82 -4.05
CA ASN A 447 -28.47 -29.54 -2.65
C ASN A 447 -27.36 -28.48 -2.62
N PRO A 448 -27.70 -27.18 -2.72
CA PRO A 448 -26.71 -26.12 -2.62
C PRO A 448 -26.12 -26.03 -1.22
N THR A 449 -24.86 -25.62 -1.10
CA THR A 449 -24.22 -25.38 0.20
C THR A 449 -24.58 -24.01 0.77
N GLU A 450 -24.90 -23.05 -0.11
CA GLU A 450 -25.43 -21.74 0.26
C GLU A 450 -26.67 -21.46 -0.60
N LEU A 451 -27.70 -20.92 0.02
CA LEU A 451 -28.84 -20.29 -0.66
C LEU A 451 -29.11 -18.95 0.00
N VAL A 452 -28.82 -17.86 -0.71
CA VAL A 452 -28.93 -16.49 -0.20
C VAL A 452 -30.18 -15.81 -0.74
N LYS A 453 -30.93 -15.14 0.13
CA LYS A 453 -32.02 -14.23 -0.25
C LYS A 453 -31.79 -12.85 0.33
N ILE A 454 -32.27 -11.86 -0.41
CA ILE A 454 -32.31 -10.46 0.00
C ILE A 454 -33.74 -10.09 0.44
N GLY A 455 -33.88 -9.07 1.29
CA GLY A 455 -35.18 -8.62 1.79
C GLY A 455 -36.01 -7.88 0.74
N GLY A 456 -35.38 -7.42 -0.34
CA GLY A 456 -36.03 -6.72 -1.44
C GLY A 456 -35.08 -5.82 -2.22
N ARG A 457 -35.63 -4.89 -2.99
CA ARG A 457 -34.87 -3.85 -3.69
C ARG A 457 -35.63 -2.53 -3.73
N ILE A 458 -34.90 -1.42 -3.83
CA ILE A 458 -35.45 -0.10 -4.13
C ILE A 458 -34.78 0.48 -5.38
N PRO A 459 -35.54 1.04 -6.33
CA PRO A 459 -34.97 1.63 -7.53
C PRO A 459 -34.36 3.00 -7.24
N PHE A 460 -33.27 3.33 -7.91
CA PHE A 460 -32.75 4.70 -8.00
C PHE A 460 -33.68 5.55 -8.88
N ALA A 461 -34.78 5.99 -8.29
CA ALA A 461 -35.87 6.71 -8.97
C ALA A 461 -35.55 8.19 -9.15
N ASP A 462 -35.07 8.84 -8.09
CA ASP A 462 -34.75 10.26 -8.07
C ASP A 462 -33.30 10.45 -8.53
N LYS A 463 -33.13 10.81 -9.81
CA LYS A 463 -31.83 10.87 -10.51
C LYS A 463 -30.96 12.06 -10.09
N THR A 464 -30.61 12.16 -8.81
CA THR A 464 -29.67 13.15 -8.26
C THR A 464 -28.41 12.45 -7.75
N GLU A 465 -27.28 13.16 -7.73
CA GLU A 465 -26.02 12.60 -7.19
C GLU A 465 -26.16 12.29 -5.71
N ASP A 466 -26.76 13.21 -4.95
CA ASP A 466 -26.98 13.08 -3.51
C ASP A 466 -27.80 11.82 -3.18
N ASN A 467 -28.92 11.57 -3.89
CA ASN A 467 -29.72 10.37 -3.66
C ASN A 467 -28.94 9.09 -3.98
N LEU A 468 -28.08 9.09 -5.02
CA LEU A 468 -27.26 7.93 -5.32
C LEU A 468 -26.14 7.70 -4.29
N LYS A 469 -25.54 8.78 -3.76
CA LYS A 469 -24.55 8.72 -2.67
C LYS A 469 -25.18 8.16 -1.41
N GLU A 470 -26.32 8.71 -0.99
CA GLU A 470 -27.14 8.20 0.13
C GLU A 470 -27.47 6.71 -0.06
N MET A 471 -27.94 6.31 -1.24
CA MET A 471 -28.22 4.90 -1.53
C MET A 471 -27.00 3.98 -1.34
N ILE A 472 -25.81 4.42 -1.73
CA ILE A 472 -24.59 3.63 -1.58
C ILE A 472 -24.16 3.54 -0.12
N VAL A 473 -24.28 4.62 0.66
CA VAL A 473 -23.88 4.65 2.08
C VAL A 473 -24.85 3.83 2.93
N GLU A 474 -26.16 4.04 2.77
CA GLU A 474 -27.18 3.45 3.63
C GLU A 474 -27.46 1.98 3.31
N TYR A 475 -27.39 1.60 2.03
CA TYR A 475 -27.76 0.25 1.58
C TYR A 475 -26.57 -0.59 1.09
N GLY A 476 -25.35 -0.05 1.12
CA GLY A 476 -24.17 -0.70 0.60
C GLY A 476 -24.03 -0.63 -0.93
N PRO A 477 -23.14 -1.43 -1.52
CA PRO A 477 -22.95 -1.48 -2.97
C PRO A 477 -24.25 -1.80 -3.72
N VAL A 478 -24.53 -1.04 -4.76
CA VAL A 478 -25.79 -1.14 -5.52
C VAL A 478 -25.57 -1.83 -6.85
N SER A 479 -26.57 -2.55 -7.34
CA SER A 479 -26.56 -3.08 -8.71
C SER A 479 -26.85 -1.92 -9.66
N GLY A 480 -25.85 -1.40 -10.37
CA GLY A 480 -25.93 -0.22 -11.23
C GLY A 480 -25.86 -0.53 -12.72
N GLY A 481 -26.18 0.46 -13.55
CA GLY A 481 -26.03 0.35 -15.00
C GLY A 481 -25.74 1.67 -15.68
N VAL A 482 -25.12 1.59 -16.86
CA VAL A 482 -24.77 2.73 -17.70
C VAL A 482 -25.58 2.64 -19.00
N PHE A 483 -26.59 3.49 -19.14
CA PHE A 483 -27.57 3.41 -20.24
C PHE A 483 -26.92 3.47 -21.61
N SER A 484 -26.01 4.44 -21.81
CA SER A 484 -25.30 4.61 -23.08
C SER A 484 -24.46 3.39 -23.46
N TRP A 485 -24.02 2.59 -22.50
CA TRP A 485 -23.24 1.37 -22.77
C TRP A 485 -24.13 0.14 -22.89
N SER A 486 -25.40 0.24 -22.47
CA SER A 486 -26.30 -0.91 -22.33
C SER A 486 -25.68 -2.02 -21.48
N HIS A 487 -25.01 -1.62 -20.39
CA HIS A 487 -24.18 -2.50 -19.56
C HIS A 487 -24.48 -2.28 -18.07
N ALA A 488 -24.52 -3.36 -17.30
CA ALA A 488 -24.76 -3.36 -15.86
C ALA A 488 -23.49 -3.80 -15.11
N MET A 489 -23.26 -3.19 -13.95
CA MET A 489 -22.08 -3.39 -13.09
C MET A 489 -22.46 -3.16 -11.63
N THR A 490 -21.61 -3.55 -10.68
CA THR A 490 -21.83 -3.20 -9.27
C THR A 490 -21.20 -1.84 -8.99
N LEU A 491 -21.97 -0.88 -8.47
CA LEU A 491 -21.49 0.45 -8.08
C LEU A 491 -21.10 0.41 -6.60
N VAL A 492 -19.84 0.69 -6.29
CA VAL A 492 -19.25 0.46 -4.97
C VAL A 492 -18.85 1.73 -4.23
N GLY A 493 -18.90 2.89 -4.89
CA GLY A 493 -18.44 4.14 -4.31
C GLY A 493 -18.29 5.29 -5.30
N TRP A 494 -17.71 6.39 -4.83
CA TRP A 494 -17.33 7.56 -5.63
C TRP A 494 -16.11 8.28 -5.05
N TYR A 495 -15.54 9.18 -5.85
CA TYR A 495 -14.68 10.24 -5.37
C TYR A 495 -14.94 11.54 -6.13
N THR A 496 -14.73 12.68 -5.49
CA THR A 496 -14.72 14.00 -6.11
C THR A 496 -13.33 14.26 -6.69
N ASP A 497 -13.23 14.57 -7.99
CA ASP A 497 -11.96 14.90 -8.62
C ASP A 497 -11.47 16.31 -8.23
N GLU A 498 -10.24 16.66 -8.64
CA GLU A 498 -9.63 17.97 -8.36
C GLU A 498 -10.42 19.17 -8.95
N TYR A 499 -11.37 18.92 -9.85
CA TYR A 499 -12.23 19.93 -10.45
C TYR A 499 -13.58 20.05 -9.74
N GLY A 500 -13.83 19.22 -8.72
CA GLY A 500 -15.09 19.20 -7.97
C GLY A 500 -16.16 18.30 -8.60
N ASP A 501 -15.81 17.46 -9.58
CA ASP A 501 -16.78 16.59 -10.25
C ASP A 501 -16.80 15.18 -9.65
N THR A 502 -17.99 14.61 -9.50
CA THR A 502 -18.18 13.24 -8.99
C THR A 502 -17.74 12.19 -10.01
N VAL A 503 -16.88 11.26 -9.58
CA VAL A 503 -16.42 10.10 -10.34
C VAL A 503 -16.88 8.82 -9.64
N TRP A 504 -17.66 8.01 -10.35
CA TRP A 504 -18.28 6.79 -9.81
C TRP A 504 -17.38 5.57 -9.97
N THR A 505 -17.25 4.77 -8.91
CA THR A 505 -16.44 3.54 -8.89
C THR A 505 -17.31 2.31 -9.12
N PHE A 506 -17.10 1.61 -10.22
CA PHE A 506 -17.81 0.38 -10.56
C PHE A 506 -16.90 -0.84 -10.57
N LYS A 507 -17.36 -1.95 -9.99
CA LYS A 507 -16.83 -3.30 -10.22
C LYS A 507 -17.44 -3.86 -11.50
N ASN A 508 -16.60 -4.15 -12.49
CA ASN A 508 -17.02 -4.77 -13.74
C ASN A 508 -16.87 -6.30 -13.71
N SER A 509 -17.41 -6.97 -14.72
CA SER A 509 -17.41 -8.43 -14.88
C SER A 509 -16.69 -8.88 -16.15
N TRP A 510 -15.67 -8.15 -16.61
CA TRP A 510 -14.87 -8.50 -17.79
C TRP A 510 -13.50 -9.08 -17.45
N GLY A 511 -13.35 -9.57 -16.22
CA GLY A 511 -12.12 -10.09 -15.67
C GLY A 511 -11.16 -9.00 -15.20
N ARG A 512 -10.24 -9.41 -14.33
CA ARG A 512 -9.26 -8.54 -13.67
C ARG A 512 -8.30 -7.84 -14.65
N THR A 513 -8.08 -8.41 -15.82
CA THR A 513 -7.20 -7.82 -16.85
C THR A 513 -7.84 -6.64 -17.59
N TRP A 514 -9.09 -6.32 -17.31
CA TRP A 514 -9.81 -5.18 -17.88
C TRP A 514 -9.91 -4.05 -16.86
N GLY A 515 -9.79 -2.80 -17.32
CA GLY A 515 -9.86 -1.63 -16.44
C GLY A 515 -8.71 -1.59 -15.43
N GLU A 516 -8.98 -1.06 -14.24
CA GLU A 516 -8.06 -1.08 -13.11
C GLU A 516 -8.41 -2.30 -12.24
N ASN A 517 -7.75 -3.44 -12.50
CA ASN A 517 -7.98 -4.72 -11.83
C ASN A 517 -9.44 -5.19 -11.84
N GLY A 518 -10.18 -4.88 -12.91
CA GLY A 518 -11.60 -5.19 -13.06
C GLY A 518 -12.55 -4.04 -12.70
N TYR A 519 -12.03 -2.92 -12.21
CA TYR A 519 -12.82 -1.75 -11.84
C TYR A 519 -12.75 -0.65 -12.90
N LEU A 520 -13.76 0.20 -12.90
CA LEU A 520 -13.89 1.40 -13.73
C LEU A 520 -14.18 2.60 -12.84
N TYR A 521 -13.55 3.72 -13.16
CA TYR A 521 -13.88 5.02 -12.59
C TYR A 521 -14.49 5.89 -13.69
N LEU A 522 -15.75 6.26 -13.51
CA LEU A 522 -16.58 6.83 -14.56
C LEU A 522 -17.12 8.19 -14.13
N LYS A 523 -16.72 9.23 -14.88
CA LYS A 523 -17.39 10.53 -14.85
C LYS A 523 -18.47 10.54 -15.92
N THR A 524 -19.71 10.75 -15.49
CA THR A 524 -20.87 10.76 -16.36
C THR A 524 -21.99 11.59 -15.74
N GLU A 525 -22.84 12.16 -16.60
CA GLU A 525 -24.12 12.73 -16.18
C GLU A 525 -24.93 11.71 -15.37
N ILE A 526 -25.50 12.15 -14.24
CA ILE A 526 -26.28 11.29 -13.34
C ILE A 526 -27.45 10.58 -14.04
N THR A 527 -28.02 11.22 -15.07
CA THR A 527 -29.11 10.66 -15.89
C THR A 527 -28.69 9.47 -16.74
N ASN A 528 -27.39 9.28 -17.00
CA ASN A 528 -26.85 8.11 -17.70
C ASN A 528 -26.72 6.89 -16.77
N ILE A 529 -26.79 7.08 -15.45
CA ILE A 529 -26.81 6.00 -14.47
C ILE A 529 -28.24 5.45 -14.34
N GLY A 530 -28.42 4.27 -14.90
CA GLY A 530 -29.69 3.61 -15.17
C GLY A 530 -29.77 2.20 -14.65
N TRP A 531 -30.98 1.65 -14.56
CA TRP A 531 -31.20 0.27 -14.06
C TRP A 531 -30.63 0.01 -12.66
N THR A 532 -30.36 1.08 -11.91
CA THR A 532 -29.72 1.03 -10.59
C THR A 532 -30.73 0.71 -9.49
N HIS A 533 -30.36 -0.23 -8.62
CA HIS A 533 -31.17 -0.66 -7.49
C HIS A 533 -30.29 -0.90 -6.26
N ALA A 534 -30.69 -0.35 -5.12
CA ALA A 534 -30.19 -0.80 -3.83
C ALA A 534 -30.95 -2.06 -3.41
N LEU A 535 -30.27 -2.87 -2.61
CA LEU A 535 -30.77 -4.15 -2.10
C LEU A 535 -31.18 -3.93 -0.64
N LEU A 536 -32.28 -4.56 -0.22
CA LEU A 536 -32.81 -4.40 1.14
C LEU A 536 -32.45 -5.58 2.04
N LEU A 537 -32.35 -5.29 3.33
CA LEU A 537 -32.22 -6.22 4.43
C LEU A 537 -33.60 -6.76 4.90
N PRO A 538 -33.66 -7.87 5.67
CA PRO A 538 -32.55 -8.70 6.11
C PRO A 538 -32.03 -9.61 5.00
N ILE A 539 -30.77 -10.02 5.13
CA ILE A 539 -30.23 -11.16 4.38
C ILE A 539 -30.64 -12.44 5.11
N SER A 540 -31.05 -13.44 4.34
CA SER A 540 -31.23 -14.80 4.86
C SER A 540 -30.39 -15.78 4.06
N ASP A 541 -29.73 -16.69 4.77
CA ASP A 541 -28.91 -17.74 4.19
C ASP A 541 -29.15 -19.09 4.90
N THR A 542 -28.50 -20.14 4.40
CA THR A 542 -28.60 -21.49 4.96
C THR A 542 -27.70 -21.73 6.17
N SER A 543 -26.84 -20.78 6.51
CA SER A 543 -25.69 -20.99 7.40
C SER A 543 -25.89 -20.42 8.81
N SER A 544 -27.12 -19.98 9.14
CA SER A 544 -27.51 -19.52 10.49
C SER A 544 -26.53 -18.48 11.07
N ARG A 545 -26.02 -17.60 10.21
CA ARG A 545 -25.05 -16.57 10.56
C ARG A 545 -25.69 -15.49 11.44
N THR A 546 -24.95 -15.03 12.46
CA THR A 546 -25.31 -13.86 13.28
C THR A 546 -24.48 -12.64 12.88
N ILE A 547 -24.99 -11.44 13.17
CA ILE A 547 -24.28 -10.17 12.97
C ILE A 547 -23.20 -10.03 14.05
N GLN A 548 -22.00 -9.57 13.68
CA GLN A 548 -20.91 -9.28 14.62
C GLN A 548 -20.89 -7.81 15.00
N CYS A 549 -20.70 -7.52 16.30
CA CYS A 549 -20.44 -6.17 16.79
C CYS A 549 -18.96 -6.13 17.19
N ILE A 550 -18.20 -5.26 16.54
CA ILE A 550 -16.74 -5.17 16.67
C ILE A 550 -16.42 -3.72 17.00
N ASP A 551 -15.47 -3.53 17.91
CA ASP A 551 -14.80 -2.26 18.23
C ASP A 551 -13.31 -2.58 18.07
N ALA A 552 -12.77 -2.29 16.88
CA ALA A 552 -11.47 -2.81 16.49
C ALA A 552 -10.30 -1.91 16.88
N ASP A 553 -10.54 -0.61 17.03
CA ASP A 553 -9.54 0.38 17.45
C ASP A 553 -9.65 0.73 18.95
N GLY A 554 -10.67 0.25 19.64
CA GLY A 554 -10.84 0.34 21.09
C GLY A 554 -11.37 1.70 21.54
N ASP A 555 -12.03 2.45 20.66
CA ASP A 555 -12.54 3.79 20.96
C ASP A 555 -13.91 3.79 21.68
N GLY A 556 -14.55 2.61 21.77
CA GLY A 556 -15.84 2.40 22.43
C GLY A 556 -17.07 2.56 21.52
N TYR A 557 -16.88 2.93 20.25
CA TYR A 557 -17.88 2.80 19.20
C TYR A 557 -17.77 1.44 18.55
N TYR A 558 -18.92 0.84 18.25
CA TYR A 558 -18.95 -0.49 17.65
C TYR A 558 -19.52 -0.36 16.26
N ASN A 559 -18.90 -1.05 15.31
CA ASN A 559 -19.53 -1.35 14.05
C ASN A 559 -20.25 -2.70 14.11
N TRP A 560 -21.44 -2.73 13.51
CA TRP A 560 -22.25 -3.93 13.36
C TRP A 560 -22.77 -4.08 11.93
N GLY A 561 -22.12 -3.45 10.96
CA GLY A 561 -22.46 -3.59 9.54
C GLY A 561 -23.61 -2.67 9.09
N LEU A 562 -24.46 -3.17 8.17
CA LEU A 562 -25.53 -2.38 7.54
C LEU A 562 -26.91 -2.51 8.22
N SER A 563 -27.04 -3.14 9.39
CA SER A 563 -28.35 -3.25 10.05
C SER A 563 -28.82 -1.91 10.64
N GLU A 564 -30.06 -1.53 10.30
CA GLU A 564 -30.72 -0.29 10.75
C GLU A 564 -30.70 -0.11 12.28
N ASN A 565 -30.83 -1.20 13.03
CA ASN A 565 -30.82 -1.17 14.49
C ASN A 565 -29.63 -1.96 15.03
N LYS A 566 -29.07 -1.49 16.15
CA LYS A 566 -28.03 -2.20 16.91
C LYS A 566 -28.51 -3.62 17.24
N PRO A 567 -27.78 -4.67 16.81
CA PRO A 567 -28.16 -6.04 17.13
C PRO A 567 -28.23 -6.28 18.65
N ALA A 568 -29.24 -7.01 19.10
CA ALA A 568 -29.36 -7.42 20.51
C ALA A 568 -28.19 -8.29 21.01
N SER A 569 -27.36 -8.79 20.10
CA SER A 569 -26.13 -9.53 20.41
C SER A 569 -24.93 -8.63 20.74
N CYS A 570 -25.03 -7.32 20.55
CA CYS A 570 -23.95 -6.41 20.94
C CYS A 570 -23.85 -6.30 22.48
N PRO A 571 -22.65 -6.00 23.04
CA PRO A 571 -22.48 -5.80 24.48
C PRO A 571 -23.46 -4.77 25.08
N GLU A 572 -23.89 -4.99 26.32
CA GLU A 572 -24.71 -4.01 27.05
C GLU A 572 -23.88 -2.77 27.41
N GLY A 573 -24.49 -1.57 27.33
CA GLY A 573 -23.88 -0.31 27.77
C GLY A 573 -23.04 0.44 26.72
N ILE A 574 -22.89 -0.10 25.51
CA ILE A 574 -22.21 0.58 24.39
C ILE A 574 -23.15 1.58 23.68
N SER A 575 -22.58 2.52 22.93
CA SER A 575 -23.31 3.52 22.14
C SER A 575 -24.39 2.90 21.22
N ASP A 576 -25.46 3.66 20.97
CA ASP A 576 -26.45 3.33 19.93
C ASP A 576 -26.06 3.90 18.55
N GLN A 577 -24.98 4.68 18.50
CA GLN A 577 -24.41 5.17 17.24
C GLN A 577 -23.35 4.19 16.75
N LYS A 578 -23.43 3.85 15.46
CA LYS A 578 -22.47 2.96 14.80
C LYS A 578 -21.16 3.70 14.57
N ASP A 579 -20.04 3.01 14.78
CA ASP A 579 -18.74 3.50 14.39
C ASP A 579 -18.69 3.78 12.86
N CYS A 580 -18.11 4.91 12.48
CA CYS A 580 -17.86 5.26 11.08
C CYS A 580 -16.61 4.57 10.52
N ASN A 581 -15.61 4.27 11.36
CA ASN A 581 -14.31 3.75 10.94
C ASN A 581 -13.54 3.09 12.09
N ASP A 582 -13.72 1.79 12.29
CA ASP A 582 -13.02 1.00 13.33
C ASP A 582 -11.51 0.80 13.05
N PHE A 583 -10.91 1.59 12.19
CA PHE A 583 -9.48 1.59 11.96
C PHE A 583 -8.81 2.90 12.42
N ASP A 584 -9.60 3.93 12.72
CA ASP A 584 -9.12 5.22 13.18
C ASP A 584 -9.75 5.56 14.54
N PRO A 585 -9.00 5.36 15.64
CA PRO A 585 -9.54 5.60 16.97
C PRO A 585 -9.82 7.08 17.24
N THR A 586 -9.52 8.00 16.33
CA THR A 586 -9.77 9.44 16.52
C THR A 586 -11.16 9.89 16.03
N THR A 587 -11.91 8.98 15.39
CA THR A 587 -13.21 9.25 14.79
C THR A 587 -14.35 8.52 15.50
N MET A 588 -15.58 9.00 15.37
CA MET A 588 -16.78 8.46 16.03
C MET A 588 -17.81 7.94 15.01
N ALA A 589 -19.09 8.29 15.19
CA ALA A 589 -20.14 7.98 14.22
C ALA A 589 -20.13 8.93 13.02
N LEU A 590 -20.82 8.50 11.95
CA LEU A 590 -21.09 9.35 10.78
C LEU A 590 -22.01 10.51 11.18
N ASP A 591 -21.69 11.72 10.73
CA ASP A 591 -22.59 12.87 10.79
C ASP A 591 -23.68 12.84 9.69
N ASP A 592 -24.57 13.83 9.67
CA ASP A 592 -25.66 13.94 8.69
C ASP A 592 -25.14 14.11 7.23
N GLU A 593 -23.86 14.43 7.08
CA GLU A 593 -23.13 14.60 5.84
C GLU A 593 -22.22 13.39 5.50
N TYR A 594 -22.32 12.31 6.27
CA TYR A 594 -21.51 11.09 6.16
C TYR A 594 -20.00 11.28 6.35
N ASN A 595 -19.56 12.36 7.02
CA ASN A 595 -18.20 12.46 7.51
C ASN A 595 -18.06 11.70 8.83
N CYS A 596 -16.88 11.10 9.04
CA CYS A 596 -16.48 10.63 10.35
C CYS A 596 -16.33 11.83 11.30
N ALA A 597 -17.15 11.90 12.34
CA ALA A 597 -17.03 12.98 13.33
C ALA A 597 -15.76 12.79 14.17
N ASP A 598 -14.95 13.82 14.32
CA ASP A 598 -13.79 13.81 15.22
C ASP A 598 -14.24 13.75 16.69
N LEU A 599 -13.44 13.11 17.56
CA LEU A 599 -13.72 13.07 19.00
C LEU A 599 -13.82 14.48 19.62
N PRO A 600 -14.86 14.75 20.43
CA PRO A 600 -15.05 16.06 21.05
C PRO A 600 -14.04 16.34 22.18
N SER A 601 -13.39 15.35 22.76
CA SER A 601 -12.28 15.58 23.70
C SER A 601 -11.42 14.33 23.75
N ASP A 602 -10.11 14.51 23.65
CA ASP A 602 -9.15 13.39 23.59
C ASP A 602 -7.91 13.72 24.41
N ILE A 603 -7.76 13.07 25.57
CA ILE A 603 -6.67 13.31 26.50
C ILE A 603 -5.39 12.62 26.02
N TYR A 604 -4.29 13.37 25.99
CA TYR A 604 -2.97 12.80 25.80
C TYR A 604 -1.96 13.33 26.81
N PHE A 605 -0.89 12.57 27.01
CA PHE A 605 0.26 12.99 27.80
C PHE A 605 1.48 13.11 26.90
N ASN A 606 2.32 14.11 27.15
CA ASN A 606 3.63 14.19 26.49
C ASN A 606 4.52 12.97 26.83
N ASN A 607 4.28 12.36 27.98
CA ASN A 607 4.95 11.13 28.39
C ASN A 607 4.01 10.28 29.27
N SER A 608 3.65 9.09 28.79
CA SER A 608 2.79 8.15 29.51
C SER A 608 3.54 7.35 30.58
N ALA A 609 4.87 7.37 30.57
CA ALA A 609 5.71 6.76 31.59
C ALA A 609 7.01 7.53 31.87
N HIS A 610 7.37 7.73 33.13
CA HIS A 610 8.63 8.37 33.52
C HIS A 610 9.41 7.55 34.54
N ASN A 611 10.74 7.50 34.39
CA ASN A 611 11.66 6.85 35.34
C ASN A 611 12.69 7.85 35.83
N PHE A 612 12.69 8.11 37.14
CA PHE A 612 13.59 9.02 37.85
C PHE A 612 14.96 8.41 38.14
N TYR A 613 15.18 7.15 37.74
CA TYR A 613 16.40 6.37 37.98
C TYR A 613 16.77 6.31 39.48
N ALA A 614 18.06 6.17 39.79
CA ALA A 614 18.56 6.06 41.15
C ALA A 614 18.64 7.45 41.81
N VAL A 615 17.96 7.59 42.96
CA VAL A 615 18.00 8.79 43.80
C VAL A 615 18.36 8.36 45.24
N PRO A 616 19.30 9.04 45.93
CA PRO A 616 19.63 8.71 47.30
C PRO A 616 18.42 8.85 48.23
N VAL A 617 18.23 7.89 49.15
CA VAL A 617 17.13 7.93 50.14
C VAL A 617 17.20 9.22 50.95
N GLY A 618 16.08 9.96 51.00
CA GLY A 618 15.99 11.25 51.67
C GLY A 618 16.41 12.47 50.84
N GLN A 619 16.83 12.28 49.59
CA GLN A 619 17.01 13.36 48.60
C GLN A 619 15.83 13.41 47.61
N SER A 620 15.76 14.49 46.84
CA SER A 620 14.77 14.69 45.78
C SER A 620 15.42 14.55 44.41
N SER A 621 14.70 14.00 43.44
CA SER A 621 15.09 14.04 42.03
C SER A 621 15.08 15.48 41.49
N GLU A 622 15.64 15.63 40.28
CA GLU A 622 15.33 16.79 39.45
C GLU A 622 13.82 16.89 39.18
N VAL A 623 13.36 18.12 38.97
CA VAL A 623 11.96 18.44 38.71
C VAL A 623 11.56 17.92 37.33
N THR A 624 10.48 17.14 37.25
CA THR A 624 9.94 16.64 35.97
C THR A 624 8.57 17.24 35.71
N GLU A 625 8.40 17.85 34.53
CA GLU A 625 7.16 18.45 34.07
C GLU A 625 6.42 17.50 33.10
N ILE A 626 5.11 17.32 33.33
CA ILE A 626 4.22 16.47 32.55
C ILE A 626 3.08 17.33 32.02
N TYR A 627 2.73 17.15 30.75
CA TYR A 627 1.66 17.88 30.09
C TYR A 627 0.45 16.97 29.89
N ILE A 628 -0.73 17.52 30.17
CA ILE A 628 -2.03 17.01 29.75
C ILE A 628 -2.46 17.87 28.58
N GLY A 629 -2.67 17.28 27.41
CA GLY A 629 -3.21 18.00 26.27
C GLY A 629 -4.52 17.42 25.78
N ASN A 630 -5.19 18.19 24.93
CA ASN A 630 -6.43 17.80 24.27
C ASN A 630 -6.23 17.77 22.75
N GLN A 631 -6.35 16.59 22.13
CA GLN A 631 -6.31 16.45 20.66
C GLN A 631 -7.70 16.43 20.02
N GLY A 632 -8.77 16.44 20.84
CA GLY A 632 -10.15 16.46 20.36
C GLY A 632 -10.60 17.84 19.87
N THR A 633 -11.76 17.88 19.22
CA THR A 633 -12.33 19.08 18.57
C THR A 633 -13.19 19.95 19.48
N GLY A 634 -13.54 19.47 20.66
CA GLY A 634 -14.22 20.20 21.74
C GLY A 634 -13.36 20.29 22.99
N ASN A 635 -13.92 20.85 24.07
CA ASN A 635 -13.19 21.10 25.30
C ASN A 635 -13.05 19.82 26.16
N LEU A 636 -11.83 19.55 26.63
CA LEU A 636 -11.53 18.52 27.63
C LEU A 636 -11.62 19.13 29.03
N ASN A 637 -12.58 18.69 29.85
CA ASN A 637 -12.71 19.12 31.24
C ASN A 637 -12.04 18.09 32.15
N VAL A 638 -10.90 18.45 32.75
CA VAL A 638 -10.24 17.63 33.76
C VAL A 638 -10.89 17.90 35.11
N THR A 639 -11.30 16.85 35.82
CA THR A 639 -12.00 16.94 37.12
C THR A 639 -11.14 16.49 38.30
N SER A 640 -10.04 15.77 38.05
CA SER A 640 -9.13 15.36 39.11
C SER A 640 -7.75 15.00 38.56
N ILE A 641 -6.69 15.38 39.27
CA ILE A 641 -5.33 14.89 39.04
C ILE A 641 -4.81 14.44 40.41
N ALA A 642 -4.56 13.14 40.57
CA ALA A 642 -4.22 12.54 41.86
C ALA A 642 -3.04 11.57 41.74
N LEU A 643 -2.08 11.71 42.65
CA LEU A 643 -0.94 10.82 42.78
C LEU A 643 -1.29 9.65 43.69
N LEU A 644 -1.05 8.40 43.24
CA LEU A 644 -1.43 7.20 44.01
C LEU A 644 -0.47 6.87 45.17
N ASN A 645 0.82 7.20 45.04
CA ASN A 645 1.81 7.12 46.13
C ASN A 645 2.34 8.53 46.46
N THR A 646 1.85 9.11 47.55
CA THR A 646 2.27 10.43 48.04
C THR A 646 3.42 10.38 49.06
N THR A 647 3.92 9.18 49.39
CA THR A 647 5.02 9.00 50.36
C THR A 647 6.36 9.23 49.68
N ASP A 648 6.54 8.65 48.49
CA ASP A 648 7.80 8.69 47.75
C ASP A 648 7.76 9.62 46.53
N PHE A 649 6.61 10.21 46.23
CA PHE A 649 6.46 11.18 45.14
C PHE A 649 5.69 12.41 45.63
N THR A 650 6.03 13.56 45.07
CA THR A 650 5.35 14.83 45.32
C THR A 650 4.76 15.34 44.01
N LEU A 651 3.49 15.75 44.03
CA LEU A 651 2.78 16.35 42.92
C LEU A 651 2.57 17.84 43.18
N ASN A 652 2.95 18.70 42.24
CA ASN A 652 2.69 20.13 42.26
C ASN A 652 1.91 20.55 41.01
N LEU A 653 0.64 20.94 41.18
CA LEU A 653 -0.22 21.40 40.10
C LEU A 653 0.01 22.88 39.71
N ASN A 654 0.77 23.64 40.50
CA ASN A 654 1.05 25.05 40.26
C ASN A 654 2.56 25.34 40.31
N PRO A 655 3.34 24.79 39.37
CA PRO A 655 4.77 25.06 39.32
C PRO A 655 5.08 26.51 38.94
N GLU A 656 5.96 27.17 39.70
CA GLU A 656 6.46 28.51 39.35
C GLU A 656 7.23 28.45 38.02
N GLY A 657 6.79 29.25 37.03
CA GLY A 657 7.44 29.34 35.71
C GLY A 657 6.86 28.47 34.60
N SER A 658 5.81 27.67 34.86
CA SER A 658 5.03 27.02 33.79
C SER A 658 4.21 28.05 33.01
N GLU A 659 4.18 27.89 31.68
CA GLU A 659 3.39 28.74 30.77
C GLU A 659 1.87 28.49 30.90
N ASN A 660 1.44 27.29 31.34
CA ASN A 660 0.03 26.95 31.54
C ASN A 660 -0.17 25.85 32.61
N PRO A 661 -0.14 26.17 33.92
CA PRO A 661 -0.26 25.17 34.97
C PRO A 661 -1.69 24.60 35.08
N CYS A 662 -1.84 23.30 35.34
CA CYS A 662 -3.12 22.63 35.62
C CYS A 662 -3.67 22.97 37.02
N SER A 663 -3.42 24.19 37.53
CA SER A 663 -3.65 24.60 38.92
C SER A 663 -5.10 24.97 39.25
N GLN A 664 -6.00 24.93 38.27
CA GLN A 664 -7.43 25.14 38.47
C GLN A 664 -8.07 23.90 39.12
N ALA A 665 -9.14 24.10 39.88
CA ALA A 665 -9.84 23.00 40.55
C ALA A 665 -10.44 21.98 39.56
N ASP A 666 -10.74 22.42 38.33
CA ASP A 666 -11.20 21.59 37.22
C ASP A 666 -10.75 22.24 35.89
N PRO A 667 -9.50 22.05 35.39
CA PRO A 667 -9.03 22.77 34.22
C PRO A 667 -9.77 22.32 32.95
N THR A 668 -10.26 23.30 32.18
CA THR A 668 -10.76 23.08 30.83
C THR A 668 -9.66 23.33 29.81
N ILE A 669 -9.31 22.32 29.03
CA ILE A 669 -8.28 22.35 28.00
C ILE A 669 -8.98 22.41 26.63
N ALA A 670 -8.80 23.51 25.91
CA ALA A 670 -9.37 23.70 24.58
C ALA A 670 -8.69 22.80 23.53
N PRO A 671 -9.32 22.58 22.36
CA PRO A 671 -8.72 21.84 21.25
C PRO A 671 -7.30 22.32 20.91
N GLY A 672 -6.33 21.40 20.89
CA GLY A 672 -4.92 21.70 20.58
C GLY A 672 -4.11 22.35 21.69
N GLU A 673 -4.74 22.67 22.83
CA GLU A 673 -4.07 23.25 24.00
C GLU A 673 -3.57 22.16 24.97
N SER A 674 -2.73 22.57 25.91
CA SER A 674 -2.27 21.71 27.00
C SER A 674 -2.06 22.49 28.30
N CYS A 675 -2.17 21.80 29.44
CA CYS A 675 -1.72 22.31 30.73
C CYS A 675 -0.63 21.39 31.31
N SER A 676 0.19 21.89 32.24
CA SER A 676 1.26 21.11 32.86
C SER A 676 1.18 21.03 34.38
N PHE A 677 1.79 19.99 34.92
CA PHE A 677 2.05 19.83 36.36
C PHE A 677 3.43 19.19 36.58
N ILE A 678 3.96 19.30 37.79
CA ILE A 678 5.29 18.81 38.13
C ILE A 678 5.24 17.65 39.12
N VAL A 679 6.12 16.68 38.92
CA VAL A 679 6.32 15.51 39.77
C VAL A 679 7.78 15.43 40.20
N ILE A 680 7.99 15.11 41.47
CA ILE A 680 9.32 14.93 42.07
C ILE A 680 9.34 13.57 42.77
N PHE A 681 10.43 12.82 42.62
CA PHE A 681 10.67 11.56 43.32
C PHE A 681 11.53 11.79 44.56
N ASN A 682 11.03 11.37 45.72
CA ASN A 682 11.59 11.56 47.05
C ASN A 682 11.64 10.19 47.77
N PRO A 683 12.54 9.27 47.40
CA PRO A 683 12.54 7.92 47.95
C PRO A 683 12.73 7.92 49.47
N THR A 684 11.82 7.27 50.19
CA THR A 684 11.90 7.09 51.65
C THR A 684 12.54 5.76 52.05
N THR A 685 12.66 4.82 51.11
CA THR A 685 13.22 3.48 51.30
C THR A 685 14.12 3.09 50.12
N GLU A 686 15.03 2.14 50.35
CA GLU A 686 15.90 1.58 49.31
C GLU A 686 15.12 0.63 48.40
N GLY A 687 15.51 0.59 47.12
CA GLY A 687 14.96 -0.32 46.12
C GLY A 687 14.00 0.36 45.14
N SER A 688 13.44 -0.45 44.24
CA SER A 688 12.57 0.02 43.16
C SER A 688 11.19 0.40 43.68
N ILE A 689 10.75 1.61 43.34
CA ILE A 689 9.45 2.18 43.69
C ILE A 689 8.72 2.52 42.40
N ILE A 690 7.48 2.04 42.27
CA ILE A 690 6.60 2.30 41.13
C ILE A 690 5.28 2.90 41.64
N SER A 691 4.69 3.80 40.87
CA SER A 691 3.43 4.47 41.18
C SER A 691 2.78 4.96 39.88
N SER A 692 1.59 5.54 39.98
CA SER A 692 0.94 6.22 38.87
C SER A 692 0.28 7.53 39.32
N ILE A 693 0.10 8.43 38.37
CA ILE A 693 -0.74 9.62 38.49
C ILE A 693 -2.02 9.33 37.74
N ARG A 694 -3.16 9.47 38.41
CA ARG A 694 -4.50 9.27 37.85
C ARG A 694 -5.11 10.62 37.50
N VAL A 695 -5.57 10.77 36.28
CA VAL A 695 -6.26 11.96 35.76
C VAL A 695 -7.69 11.57 35.40
N VAL A 696 -8.68 12.27 35.97
CA VAL A 696 -10.09 12.10 35.63
C VAL A 696 -10.52 13.25 34.75
N SER A 697 -11.19 12.97 33.63
CA SER A 697 -11.59 14.01 32.68
C SER A 697 -12.94 13.71 32.01
N SER A 698 -13.40 14.62 31.16
CA SER A 698 -14.56 14.45 30.30
C SER A 698 -14.25 13.68 29.02
N ASP A 699 -13.02 13.16 28.86
CA ASP A 699 -12.72 12.22 27.79
C ASP A 699 -13.57 10.97 27.98
N TYR A 700 -14.43 10.68 27.01
CA TYR A 700 -15.33 9.54 27.05
C TYR A 700 -14.58 8.20 27.00
N ARG A 701 -13.46 8.13 26.27
CA ARG A 701 -12.66 6.91 26.11
C ARG A 701 -11.79 6.65 27.33
N ASN A 702 -11.18 7.71 27.84
CA ASN A 702 -10.26 7.66 28.97
C ASN A 702 -10.76 8.56 30.12
N PRO A 703 -11.94 8.26 30.71
CA PRO A 703 -12.46 9.05 31.81
C PRO A 703 -11.52 8.98 33.02
N GLU A 704 -10.69 7.94 33.11
CA GLU A 704 -9.56 7.82 34.02
C GLU A 704 -8.28 7.44 33.26
N ALA A 705 -7.41 8.41 33.03
CA ALA A 705 -6.14 8.24 32.35
C ALA A 705 -4.98 8.16 33.37
N TYR A 706 -3.93 7.39 33.06
CA TYR A 706 -2.83 7.13 33.99
C TYR A 706 -1.46 7.45 33.39
N VAL A 707 -0.60 8.10 34.17
CA VAL A 707 0.83 8.26 33.88
C VAL A 707 1.64 7.40 34.84
N SER A 708 2.40 6.46 34.31
CA SER A 708 3.25 5.57 35.12
C SER A 708 4.52 6.29 35.56
N ILE A 709 4.89 6.21 36.83
CA ILE A 709 6.12 6.81 37.37
C ILE A 709 6.92 5.78 38.17
N SER A 710 8.24 5.84 38.07
CA SER A 710 9.12 4.88 38.71
C SER A 710 10.47 5.48 39.09
N GLY A 711 11.17 4.87 40.05
CA GLY A 711 12.52 5.25 40.45
C GLY A 711 13.10 4.23 41.42
N SER A 712 14.36 4.38 41.81
CA SER A 712 14.99 3.53 42.83
C SER A 712 15.62 4.38 43.92
N GLY A 713 15.23 4.14 45.18
CA GLY A 713 15.97 4.64 46.32
C GLY A 713 17.30 3.93 46.44
N THR A 714 18.39 4.66 46.65
CA THR A 714 19.73 4.09 46.86
C THR A 714 20.33 4.60 48.16
N TYR A 715 21.16 3.79 48.81
CA TYR A 715 22.00 4.28 49.90
C TYR A 715 23.24 4.93 49.29
N ASP A 716 23.56 6.15 49.70
CA ASP A 716 24.89 6.72 49.46
C ASP A 716 25.87 5.94 50.34
N PRO A 717 26.77 5.10 49.79
CA PRO A 717 27.76 4.46 50.63
C PRO A 717 28.65 5.58 51.17
N GLU A 718 28.57 5.86 52.48
CA GLU A 718 29.62 6.57 53.18
C GLU A 718 30.96 6.03 52.66
N VAL A 719 31.72 6.91 52.00
CA VAL A 719 32.99 6.56 51.40
C VAL A 719 33.96 6.20 52.52
N VAL A 720 34.02 4.91 52.88
CA VAL A 720 35.08 4.37 53.73
C VAL A 720 36.32 4.26 52.84
N CYS A 721 37.12 5.33 52.74
CA CYS A 721 38.43 5.23 52.10
C CYS A 721 39.31 4.30 52.94
N ASN A 722 39.59 3.12 52.38
CA ASN A 722 40.28 2.04 53.06
C ASN A 722 41.80 2.30 53.03
N TYR A 723 42.37 2.62 54.20
CA TYR A 723 43.75 3.08 54.38
C TYR A 723 44.84 2.10 53.89
N PHE A 724 44.48 0.84 53.61
CA PHE A 724 45.42 -0.22 53.21
C PHE A 724 45.76 -0.28 51.71
N GLN A 725 45.15 0.56 50.87
CA GLN A 725 45.42 0.62 49.42
C GLN A 725 46.05 1.92 48.92
N GLY A 726 46.51 2.80 49.83
CA GLY A 726 47.34 3.96 49.47
C GLY A 726 46.60 5.22 49.01
N ASN A 727 45.28 5.29 49.15
CA ASN A 727 44.49 6.47 48.78
C ASN A 727 44.28 7.40 49.99
N TRP A 728 44.28 8.72 49.76
CA TRP A 728 44.02 9.75 50.80
C TRP A 728 42.88 10.71 50.41
N PHE A 729 42.37 11.44 51.41
CA PHE A 729 41.13 12.22 51.36
C PHE A 729 41.43 13.73 51.45
N GLU A 730 41.02 14.49 50.46
CA GLU A 730 41.10 15.96 50.45
C GLU A 730 39.88 16.53 49.69
N ASP A 731 39.20 17.52 50.26
CA ASP A 731 38.00 18.18 49.70
C ASP A 731 36.86 17.25 49.20
N GLY A 732 36.56 16.18 49.94
CA GLY A 732 35.37 15.36 49.73
C GLY A 732 35.42 14.40 48.54
N ARG A 733 36.62 14.06 48.03
CA ARG A 733 36.81 13.04 46.98
C ARG A 733 37.95 12.07 47.33
N CYS A 734 37.83 10.81 46.87
CA CYS A 734 38.83 9.74 47.06
C CYS A 734 39.65 9.63 45.74
N PHE A 735 40.99 9.64 45.80
CA PHE A 735 41.89 9.63 44.62
C PHE A 735 42.61 8.28 44.44
N ASP A 736 42.71 7.78 43.20
CA ASP A 736 43.35 6.50 42.79
C ASP A 736 44.77 6.75 42.20
N ILE A 737 45.75 5.93 42.58
CA ILE A 737 47.17 6.05 42.16
C ILE A 737 47.47 5.36 40.81
N SER A 738 46.51 4.63 40.21
CA SER A 738 46.81 3.75 39.06
C SER A 738 46.80 4.40 37.66
N THR A 739 46.41 5.67 37.50
CA THR A 739 46.38 6.33 36.18
C THR A 739 47.34 7.50 36.09
N SER A 740 48.48 7.29 35.45
CA SER A 740 49.48 8.32 35.16
C SER A 740 49.03 9.26 34.03
N GLN A 741 48.06 10.15 34.28
CA GLN A 741 47.74 11.25 33.37
C GLN A 741 47.37 12.53 34.14
N CYS A 742 48.06 13.64 33.84
CA CYS A 742 47.73 14.98 34.34
C CYS A 742 46.98 15.77 33.26
N THR A 743 45.86 16.40 33.62
CA THR A 743 45.10 17.34 32.76
C THR A 743 45.03 18.72 33.43
N ASP A 744 45.20 19.78 32.65
CA ASP A 744 45.01 21.18 33.08
C ASP A 744 43.55 21.63 32.87
N TYR A 745 43.16 22.74 33.52
CA TYR A 745 41.80 23.29 33.58
C TYR A 745 41.23 23.87 32.25
N ARG A 746 41.90 23.68 31.10
CA ARG A 746 41.47 24.15 29.77
C ARG A 746 41.48 23.08 28.67
N GLY A 747 41.66 21.81 29.01
CA GLY A 747 41.28 20.69 28.12
C GLY A 747 42.00 20.61 26.77
N THR A 748 43.30 20.94 26.70
CA THR A 748 44.13 20.64 25.51
C THR A 748 45.20 19.60 25.83
N VAL A 749 45.24 18.53 25.03
CA VAL A 749 46.25 17.46 25.11
C VAL A 749 47.50 17.93 24.37
N ASN A 750 48.65 18.00 25.06
CA ASN A 750 49.94 18.18 24.40
C ASN A 750 50.89 17.04 24.77
N GLU A 751 51.54 16.50 23.73
CA GLU A 751 52.57 15.47 23.81
C GLU A 751 53.77 15.93 24.64
N CYS A 752 54.39 14.97 25.34
CA CYS A 752 55.49 15.19 26.29
C CYS A 752 56.68 15.94 25.69
N ASP A 753 57.03 17.11 26.25
CA ASP A 753 58.35 17.73 26.09
C ASP A 753 59.12 17.66 27.42
N SER A 754 60.37 17.23 27.33
CA SER A 754 61.30 16.90 28.41
C SER A 754 61.94 18.11 29.14
N ASN A 755 61.33 19.30 29.10
CA ASN A 755 61.92 20.51 29.68
C ASN A 755 60.91 21.39 30.45
N CYS A 756 60.44 20.93 31.62
CA CYS A 756 59.83 21.82 32.60
C CYS A 756 60.87 22.30 33.63
N PRO A 757 61.12 23.61 33.76
CA PRO A 757 62.05 24.18 34.74
C PRO A 757 61.45 24.18 36.16
N PRO A 758 62.27 24.08 37.22
CA PRO A 758 61.80 24.04 38.59
C PRO A 758 61.53 25.48 39.05
N ASP A 759 60.28 25.81 39.35
CA ASP A 759 59.91 26.75 40.42
C ASP A 759 58.39 26.94 40.48
N ALA A 760 57.73 26.00 41.17
CA ALA A 760 56.58 26.24 42.06
C ALA A 760 56.03 24.88 42.58
N GLY A 761 56.50 24.47 43.76
CA GLY A 761 55.63 23.79 44.73
C GLY A 761 55.30 22.30 44.57
N TYR A 762 56.20 21.44 44.08
CA TYR A 762 56.01 19.98 44.16
C TYR A 762 57.07 19.30 45.04
N TYR A 763 56.63 18.51 46.02
CA TYR A 763 57.50 17.62 46.81
C TYR A 763 57.71 16.29 46.06
N CYS A 764 58.97 15.90 45.88
CA CYS A 764 59.35 14.53 45.52
C CYS A 764 59.35 13.64 46.76
N THR A 765 58.70 12.48 46.72
CA THR A 765 58.95 11.40 47.69
C THR A 765 59.77 10.28 47.03
N GLN A 766 60.96 10.08 47.57
CA GLN A 766 61.94 9.05 47.20
C GLN A 766 61.43 7.64 47.50
N GLN A 767 61.57 6.73 46.54
CA GLN A 767 61.88 5.32 46.82
C GLN A 767 63.40 5.14 46.87
N CYS A 768 63.95 4.98 48.08
CA CYS A 768 65.29 4.46 48.34
C CYS A 768 65.44 4.11 49.82
N VAL A 769 65.01 2.92 50.24
CA VAL A 769 65.59 1.97 51.25
C VAL A 769 64.61 0.78 51.24
N GLN A 770 64.95 -0.48 50.92
CA GLN A 770 65.74 -1.36 51.78
C GLN A 770 66.24 -2.60 51.04
N SER A 771 67.52 -2.85 51.26
CA SER A 771 68.18 -4.15 51.13
C SER A 771 67.96 -4.99 52.39
N CYS A 772 67.87 -6.30 52.17
CA CYS A 772 68.08 -7.45 53.09
C CYS A 772 66.90 -7.96 53.95
N VAL A 773 66.47 -9.16 53.55
CA VAL A 773 65.97 -10.26 54.38
C VAL A 773 67.05 -10.67 55.41
N PHE A 774 66.65 -10.96 56.65
CA PHE A 774 67.32 -11.93 57.52
C PHE A 774 66.27 -12.94 58.00
N GLU A 775 66.54 -14.21 57.66
CA GLU A 775 65.82 -15.48 57.93
C GLU A 775 64.35 -15.61 57.52
#